data_AF-A0A1L7VF71-F1
#
_entry.id   AF-A0A1L7VF71-F1
#
_cell.length_a   1.000
_cell.length_b   1.000
_cell.length_c   1.000
_cell.angle_alpha   90.00
_cell.angle_beta   90.00
_cell.angle_gamma   90.00
#
_symmetry.space_group_name_H-M   'P 1'
#
loop_
_entity.id
_entity.type
_entity.pdbx_description
1 polymer ?
#
loop_
_entity_poly.entity_id
_entity_poly.type
_entity_poly.pdbx_seq_one_letter_code
_entity_poly.pdbx_strand_id
1 'polypeptide(L)'
;MTVPEFNILTPNAMLGYGYNAEHFWYGIQKFQPAAIIVDSGSTDGGPYKLGMNKMTCGRGSYIRDLEPILTACFHHKVKVLIGSVGGDGSNKHVQEMFDIVSSISQRLGFSFKVATINAGMDRELIKTRIQNRKVGPCGPVEDLLPEVVDGAVDVVAQMGAEPFIEALKGDPDVILGGRCYDPAPFAAFCLSRGISSGVAWHMGKIMECGGICAIPKGRSMIATMRYESFDLTPLAPEERCTPLSVAAHTLYEKTRPDRLPGPGGILDLKNAKYEQITDKTTRVSGAEFQETPYQVKLEGVTFLGYRTIFIGGIRDPILISQVDDFLERVRKYTQNLFPELDKSDSCRLIYHIYGKNGVMGPLETQAVSKPHEIAVLGEVVAPTQDMAYTIANNARASILHFSYPGQIATTGNFASPLSPHEQEAGAVFKFSLYHLVDLEEGESSSLFPISVRNIEATVSPSPPGSVSTERLAAIENGTLAPIEKKQVPARRARMEELARIIRSKNSGPFELTFDIMFDDEAVYNRVREANVLTNDVIKSLYRVQDDEILTNMFFEPALAWKCTIKRPWAQGSVGERDTLGTQQHALLLGIEVPEASSDNAKSSKGEPIHVNGINGVNGVNGSNGTTHVNGNGLTSHLHLSNGSATPTSKLGFDRTSFLSRDVVRDIWNGLSLPQDALRSLELPGDDGTPGLPSSFKIASLAQGTIALSGLLAALIHSQRNQIPVPKVTVPRKHATVEFKSERLYVLDGKPAPSPWGPIGGLHKTSDGYVRIHDSFPNHGYGALELLGLPLAADRIDVTKKTQDWASIDLESVGLDRRLAIYALRSYRQWDMLPQSKVIDDFPISLMRIASGPAGLPPRLSPGNDKCLRGLRVVEMSRVIAAPLAGKTLAAHGADVIWVTSPGLPDLPTMDRDFGRGKRTVQIDINNTEDRQKLRELIKSCDVFIQGFRPGSLAAKGFGPDEVASLNPGIIYGCMSAFGPKGPWAERRGYDSLVQTCSGMNVSEAEHFGAGEVARPTPCQALDHAGGYLLASGVMAALYRQSVEGGSYRVDVSLAGAMKYLRSLGQYSGKSGFEAEDFESASDVEEFLETRQTGFGEMRAIKHSVSIEGAQTSWDVMPKPLGSDQAEWL
;
A
#
# COMPACT_ATOMS: atom_id res chain seq x y z
N MET A 1 41.81 30.00 10.21
CA MET A 1 41.84 28.69 10.88
C MET A 1 41.67 27.63 9.80
N THR A 2 42.52 26.61 9.75
CA THR A 2 42.37 25.50 8.78
C THR A 2 41.29 24.55 9.27
N VAL A 3 40.16 24.48 8.57
CA VAL A 3 39.10 23.50 8.86
C VAL A 3 39.60 22.10 8.47
N PRO A 4 39.64 21.12 9.40
CA PRO A 4 40.02 19.75 9.07
C PRO A 4 39.06 19.13 8.04
N GLU A 5 39.59 18.31 7.15
CA GLU A 5 38.79 17.57 6.16
C GLU A 5 37.86 16.56 6.86
N PHE A 6 36.62 16.45 6.39
CA PHE A 6 35.66 15.46 6.90
C PHE A 6 34.69 14.98 5.80
N ASN A 7 34.08 13.81 6.00
CA ASN A 7 33.17 13.20 5.03
C ASN A 7 31.70 13.26 5.47
N ILE A 8 30.79 13.42 4.51
CA ILE A 8 29.34 13.27 4.68
C ILE A 8 28.88 12.16 3.74
N LEU A 9 28.07 11.23 4.24
CA LEU A 9 27.45 10.16 3.46
C LEU A 9 25.97 10.45 3.22
N THR A 10 25.54 10.39 1.98
CA THR A 10 24.11 10.34 1.64
C THR A 10 23.78 9.00 1.01
N PRO A 11 23.00 8.15 1.68
CA PRO A 11 22.69 6.81 1.17
C PRO A 11 21.73 6.86 -0.01
N ASN A 12 20.81 7.83 -0.03
CA ASN A 12 19.83 8.04 -1.09
C ASN A 12 19.22 9.45 -1.00
N ALA A 13 18.58 9.89 -2.10
CA ALA A 13 17.86 11.16 -2.24
C ALA A 13 16.54 11.24 -1.47
N MET A 14 15.96 10.10 -1.11
CA MET A 14 14.67 10.03 -0.42
C MET A 14 14.65 8.80 0.48
N LEU A 15 14.35 8.99 1.75
CA LEU A 15 14.27 7.88 2.69
C LEU A 15 13.07 6.97 2.37
N GLY A 16 13.27 5.66 2.41
CA GLY A 16 12.26 4.66 2.07
C GLY A 16 12.32 4.19 0.60
N TYR A 17 13.00 4.89 -0.30
CA TYR A 17 13.17 4.42 -1.69
C TYR A 17 14.20 3.29 -1.83
N GLY A 18 15.02 3.04 -0.80
CA GLY A 18 16.02 1.97 -0.77
C GLY A 18 17.38 2.37 -1.32
N TYR A 19 18.41 1.69 -0.83
CA TYR A 19 19.80 1.79 -1.31
C TYR A 19 20.49 0.44 -1.13
N ASN A 20 21.64 0.25 -1.80
CA ASN A 20 22.42 -0.98 -1.66
C ASN A 20 23.16 -0.95 -0.32
N ALA A 21 22.85 -1.90 0.56
CA ALA A 21 23.44 -1.98 1.90
C ALA A 21 24.96 -2.22 1.87
N GLU A 22 25.48 -2.97 0.90
CA GLU A 22 26.93 -3.21 0.76
C GLU A 22 27.66 -1.90 0.42
N HIS A 23 27.12 -1.10 -0.49
CA HIS A 23 27.70 0.19 -0.86
C HIS A 23 27.64 1.18 0.31
N PHE A 24 26.55 1.17 1.08
CA PHE A 24 26.43 1.97 2.30
C PHE A 24 27.52 1.62 3.32
N TRP A 25 27.66 0.33 3.67
CA TRP A 25 28.66 -0.11 4.65
C TRP A 25 30.11 0.08 4.15
N TYR A 26 30.36 -0.08 2.84
CA TYR A 26 31.62 0.32 2.21
C TYR A 26 31.91 1.81 2.46
N GLY A 27 30.90 2.67 2.28
CA GLY A 27 30.98 4.10 2.58
C GLY A 27 31.36 4.37 4.04
N ILE A 28 30.71 3.69 4.99
CA ILE A 28 30.99 3.80 6.43
C ILE A 28 32.44 3.37 6.75
N GLN A 29 32.86 2.20 6.28
CA GLN A 29 34.16 1.61 6.63
C GLN A 29 35.34 2.35 5.97
N LYS A 30 35.21 2.73 4.70
CA LYS A 30 36.29 3.39 3.96
C LYS A 30 36.44 4.88 4.28
N PHE A 31 35.33 5.61 4.31
CA PHE A 31 35.36 7.07 4.41
C PHE A 31 35.14 7.60 5.82
N GLN A 32 34.70 6.77 6.77
CA GLN A 32 34.47 7.14 8.17
C GLN A 32 33.71 8.49 8.29
N PRO A 33 32.51 8.59 7.70
CA PRO A 33 31.80 9.86 7.61
C PRO A 33 31.50 10.45 8.99
N ALA A 34 31.61 11.78 9.10
CA ALA A 34 31.25 12.51 10.30
C ALA A 34 29.71 12.62 10.47
N ALA A 35 28.97 12.57 9.35
CA ALA A 35 27.52 12.51 9.34
C ALA A 35 26.95 11.69 8.18
N ILE A 36 25.78 11.09 8.44
CA ILE A 36 24.86 10.57 7.43
C ILE A 36 23.72 11.59 7.32
N ILE A 37 23.53 12.16 6.15
CA ILE A 37 22.52 13.21 5.93
C ILE A 37 21.62 12.83 4.76
N VAL A 38 20.30 12.93 4.99
CA VAL A 38 19.26 12.71 3.98
C VAL A 38 18.23 13.83 4.11
N ASP A 39 17.92 14.52 3.04
CA ASP A 39 16.66 15.28 2.98
C ASP A 39 15.61 14.43 2.27
N SER A 40 14.36 14.48 2.73
CA SER A 40 13.25 13.74 2.14
C SER A 40 12.18 14.68 1.58
N GLY A 41 12.54 15.94 1.34
CA GLY A 41 11.66 16.99 0.89
C GLY A 41 11.19 16.75 -0.53
N SER A 42 9.89 16.80 -0.75
CA SER A 42 9.36 16.77 -2.12
C SER A 42 7.96 17.36 -2.19
N THR A 43 7.75 18.24 -3.17
CA THR A 43 6.40 18.66 -3.60
C THR A 43 5.97 17.94 -4.89
N ASP A 44 6.81 17.04 -5.41
CA ASP A 44 6.61 16.38 -6.71
C ASP A 44 5.31 15.58 -6.80
N GLY A 45 4.88 15.00 -5.67
CA GLY A 45 3.63 14.25 -5.57
C GLY A 45 2.37 15.11 -5.59
N GLY A 46 2.50 16.45 -5.61
CA GLY A 46 1.38 17.38 -5.49
C GLY A 46 0.82 17.49 -4.07
N PRO A 47 -0.32 18.17 -3.89
CA PRO A 47 -0.83 18.59 -2.58
C PRO A 47 -1.43 17.45 -1.73
N TYR A 48 -1.59 16.27 -2.33
CA TYR A 48 -2.32 15.15 -1.71
C TYR A 48 -1.67 14.65 -0.42
N LYS A 49 -0.34 14.54 -0.40
CA LYS A 49 0.39 13.95 0.74
C LYS A 49 0.32 14.83 1.97
N LEU A 50 0.52 16.14 1.80
CA LEU A 50 0.38 17.14 2.86
C LEU A 50 -1.08 17.20 3.34
N GLY A 51 -2.05 17.19 2.41
CA GLY A 51 -3.47 17.24 2.74
C GLY A 51 -3.97 16.02 3.51
N MET A 52 -3.43 14.84 3.19
CA MET A 52 -3.74 13.60 3.91
C MET A 52 -2.87 13.38 5.14
N ASN A 53 -1.84 14.20 5.37
CA ASN A 53 -0.80 13.95 6.37
C ASN A 53 -0.21 12.52 6.26
N LYS A 54 0.03 12.09 5.02
CA LYS A 54 0.50 10.75 4.70
C LYS A 54 1.94 10.81 4.21
N MET A 55 2.81 10.03 4.83
CA MET A 55 4.18 9.87 4.36
C MET A 55 4.25 9.36 2.91
N THR A 56 5.36 9.66 2.24
CA THR A 56 5.61 9.27 0.85
C THR A 56 5.62 7.76 0.68
N CYS A 57 6.46 7.07 1.47
CA CYS A 57 6.61 5.62 1.47
C CYS A 57 5.77 4.95 2.57
N GLY A 58 5.59 3.63 2.49
CA GLY A 58 5.02 2.85 3.60
C GLY A 58 6.02 2.70 4.75
N ARG A 59 5.52 2.59 5.99
CA ARG A 59 6.32 2.47 7.23
C ARG A 59 7.45 1.44 7.15
N GLY A 60 7.18 0.25 6.59
CA GLY A 60 8.19 -0.81 6.43
C GLY A 60 9.38 -0.42 5.54
N SER A 61 9.19 0.49 4.59
CA SER A 61 10.28 1.01 3.74
C SER A 61 11.22 1.93 4.50
N TYR A 62 10.69 2.78 5.38
CA TYR A 62 11.51 3.62 6.27
C TYR A 62 12.30 2.77 7.27
N ILE A 63 11.69 1.73 7.83
CA ILE A 63 12.36 0.80 8.75
C ILE A 63 13.56 0.13 8.06
N ARG A 64 13.37 -0.41 6.86
CA ARG A 64 14.43 -1.05 6.07
C ARG A 64 15.63 -0.12 5.86
N ASP A 65 15.37 1.15 5.55
CA ASP A 65 16.42 2.12 5.21
C ASP A 65 17.08 2.73 6.46
N LEU A 66 16.35 2.89 7.55
CA LEU A 66 16.88 3.47 8.80
C LEU A 66 17.70 2.50 9.63
N GLU A 67 17.40 1.21 9.57
CA GLU A 67 18.08 0.21 10.41
C GLU A 67 19.60 0.19 10.20
N PRO A 68 20.15 0.15 8.97
CA PRO A 68 21.59 0.27 8.75
C PRO A 68 22.14 1.65 9.17
N ILE A 69 21.40 2.74 8.93
CA ILE A 69 21.80 4.11 9.29
C ILE A 69 21.97 4.26 10.80
N LEU A 70 20.98 3.80 11.58
CA LEU A 70 21.02 3.87 13.04
C LEU A 70 22.07 2.90 13.62
N THR A 71 22.27 1.73 12.99
CA THR A 71 23.36 0.83 13.37
C THR A 71 24.73 1.50 13.19
N ALA A 72 24.95 2.21 12.08
CA ALA A 72 26.17 2.97 11.85
C ALA A 72 26.32 4.13 12.84
N CYS A 73 25.24 4.87 13.11
CA CYS A 73 25.19 5.94 14.12
C CYS A 73 25.67 5.44 15.50
N PHE A 74 25.14 4.31 15.96
CA PHE A 74 25.44 3.77 17.27
C PHE A 74 26.90 3.29 17.40
N HIS A 75 27.35 2.45 16.46
CA HIS A 75 28.65 1.77 16.53
C HIS A 75 29.81 2.65 16.09
N HIS A 76 29.61 3.53 15.10
CA HIS A 76 30.66 4.37 14.52
C HIS A 76 30.58 5.84 14.97
N LYS A 77 29.63 6.18 15.85
CA LYS A 77 29.44 7.55 16.38
C LYS A 77 29.26 8.62 15.29
N VAL A 78 28.65 8.22 14.19
CA VAL A 78 28.32 9.10 13.05
C VAL A 78 27.02 9.83 13.36
N LYS A 79 26.95 11.15 13.15
CA LYS A 79 25.71 11.91 13.34
C LYS A 79 24.70 11.61 12.24
N VAL A 80 23.41 11.59 12.55
CA VAL A 80 22.34 11.38 11.55
C VAL A 80 21.45 12.60 11.48
N LEU A 81 21.33 13.23 10.31
CA LEU A 81 20.42 14.35 10.10
C LEU A 81 19.43 13.98 9.00
N ILE A 82 18.13 14.08 9.29
CA ILE A 82 17.06 13.81 8.33
C ILE A 82 16.18 15.05 8.21
N GLY A 83 16.20 15.69 7.04
CA GLY A 83 15.36 16.83 6.71
C GLY A 83 14.04 16.41 6.07
N SER A 84 13.02 17.27 6.17
CA SER A 84 11.70 17.07 5.55
C SER A 84 11.15 15.66 5.71
N VAL A 85 11.24 15.13 6.93
CA VAL A 85 10.93 13.73 7.23
C VAL A 85 9.56 13.32 6.68
N GLY A 86 9.51 12.16 6.04
CA GLY A 86 8.29 11.60 5.47
C GLY A 86 7.85 12.18 4.12
N GLY A 87 8.51 13.21 3.57
CA GLY A 87 8.08 13.88 2.34
C GLY A 87 7.85 15.37 2.58
N ASP A 88 6.62 15.71 2.97
CA ASP A 88 6.22 17.11 3.17
C ASP A 88 6.64 17.68 4.53
N GLY A 89 7.21 16.87 5.42
CA GLY A 89 7.77 17.36 6.69
C GLY A 89 6.79 18.03 7.66
N SER A 90 5.51 17.62 7.69
CA SER A 90 4.57 18.11 8.71
C SER A 90 4.99 17.68 10.12
N ASN A 91 4.49 18.35 11.15
CA ASN A 91 4.77 17.98 12.55
C ASN A 91 4.34 16.53 12.85
N LYS A 92 3.30 16.03 12.20
CA LYS A 92 2.88 14.62 12.32
C LYS A 92 3.89 13.66 11.69
N HIS A 93 4.50 14.03 10.56
CA HIS A 93 5.57 13.24 9.97
C HIS A 93 6.81 13.20 10.87
N VAL A 94 7.15 14.30 11.55
CA VAL A 94 8.26 14.36 12.52
C VAL A 94 8.01 13.39 13.67
N GLN A 95 6.81 13.38 14.23
CA GLN A 95 6.48 12.47 15.32
C GLN A 95 6.49 11.00 14.87
N GLU A 96 5.86 10.66 13.75
CA GLU A 96 5.87 9.29 13.22
C GLU A 96 7.30 8.81 12.89
N MET A 97 8.17 9.68 12.37
CA MET A 97 9.58 9.33 12.12
C MET A 97 10.34 9.09 13.43
N PHE A 98 10.09 9.91 14.45
CA PHE A 98 10.63 9.68 15.79
C PHE A 98 10.18 8.34 16.37
N ASP A 99 8.92 7.94 16.15
CA ASP A 99 8.38 6.66 16.62
C ASP A 99 9.02 5.48 15.88
N ILE A 100 9.31 5.62 14.57
CA ILE A 100 10.08 4.62 13.81
C ILE A 100 11.50 4.48 14.35
N VAL A 101 12.21 5.59 14.55
CA VAL A 101 13.57 5.61 15.13
C VAL A 101 13.57 4.96 16.52
N SER A 102 12.59 5.30 17.36
CA SER A 102 12.42 4.74 18.69
C SER A 102 12.17 3.23 18.67
N SER A 103 11.30 2.77 17.77
CA SER A 103 11.01 1.34 17.58
C SER A 103 12.24 0.54 17.16
N ILE A 104 13.02 1.04 16.20
CA ILE A 104 14.27 0.40 15.76
C ILE A 104 15.29 0.38 16.90
N SER A 105 15.45 1.51 17.60
CA SER A 105 16.40 1.66 18.70
C SER A 105 16.11 0.70 19.85
N GLN A 106 14.83 0.57 20.25
CA GLN A 106 14.40 -0.40 21.26
C GLN A 106 14.67 -1.85 20.83
N ARG A 107 14.36 -2.18 19.57
CA ARG A 107 14.53 -3.54 19.04
C ARG A 107 16.01 -3.94 18.93
N LEU A 108 16.89 -3.00 18.57
CA LEU A 108 18.30 -3.27 18.33
C LEU A 108 19.22 -2.96 19.51
N GLY A 109 18.68 -2.39 20.60
CA GLY A 109 19.46 -2.10 21.79
C GLY A 109 20.32 -0.83 21.67
N PHE A 110 19.86 0.18 20.93
CA PHE A 110 20.59 1.44 20.73
C PHE A 110 19.99 2.56 21.57
N SER A 111 20.84 3.26 22.33
CA SER A 111 20.47 4.50 23.02
C SER A 111 20.95 5.70 22.21
N PHE A 112 20.08 6.70 22.05
CA PHE A 112 20.37 7.90 21.26
C PHE A 112 19.81 9.15 21.94
N LYS A 113 20.54 10.26 21.81
CA LYS A 113 20.00 11.60 22.00
C LYS A 113 19.40 12.08 20.68
N VAL A 114 18.09 12.26 20.62
CA VAL A 114 17.36 12.64 19.41
C VAL A 114 16.79 14.04 19.53
N ALA A 115 17.14 14.93 18.61
CA ALA A 115 16.52 16.23 18.46
C ALA A 115 15.45 16.18 17.35
N THR A 116 14.28 16.78 17.61
CA THR A 116 13.21 16.95 16.62
C THR A 116 12.93 18.43 16.39
N ILE A 117 12.79 18.86 15.15
CA ILE A 117 12.52 20.25 14.76
C ILE A 117 11.18 20.30 14.03
N ASN A 118 10.21 21.02 14.58
CA ASN A 118 8.89 21.17 13.98
C ASN A 118 8.85 22.30 12.94
N ALA A 119 7.99 22.17 11.93
CA ALA A 119 7.87 23.10 10.81
C ALA A 119 6.47 23.73 10.66
N GLY A 120 5.49 23.31 11.47
CA GLY A 120 4.17 23.94 11.48
C GLY A 120 4.25 25.36 12.00
N MET A 121 3.56 26.30 11.33
CA MET A 121 3.55 27.71 11.69
C MET A 121 2.19 28.13 12.25
N ASP A 122 2.21 29.01 13.26
CA ASP A 122 0.98 29.52 13.88
C ASP A 122 0.14 30.35 12.90
N ARG A 123 -1.17 30.07 12.85
CA ARG A 123 -2.09 30.68 11.88
C ARG A 123 -2.35 32.15 12.20
N GLU A 124 -2.43 32.52 13.48
CA GLU A 124 -2.64 33.92 13.87
C GLU A 124 -1.41 34.77 13.56
N LEU A 125 -0.21 34.21 13.73
CA LEU A 125 1.03 34.84 13.29
C LEU A 125 1.02 35.09 11.78
N ILE A 126 0.66 34.08 10.96
CA ILE A 126 0.55 34.26 9.51
C ILE A 126 -0.45 35.37 9.16
N LYS A 127 -1.65 35.36 9.75
CA LYS A 127 -2.68 36.39 9.49
C LYS A 127 -2.22 37.79 9.90
N THR A 128 -1.52 37.91 11.03
CA THR A 128 -0.91 39.16 11.48
C THR A 128 0.14 39.65 10.47
N ARG A 129 0.96 38.75 9.94
CA ARG A 129 1.96 39.08 8.91
C ARG A 129 1.33 39.51 7.59
N ILE A 130 0.21 38.89 7.18
CA ILE A 130 -0.59 39.34 6.03
C ILE A 130 -1.08 40.78 6.25
N GLN A 131 -1.71 41.07 7.39
CA GLN A 131 -2.21 42.42 7.71
C GLN A 131 -1.12 43.49 7.69
N ASN A 132 0.09 43.11 8.12
CA ASN A 132 1.26 43.97 8.14
C ASN A 132 2.06 44.01 6.82
N ARG A 133 1.55 43.37 5.75
CA ARG A 133 2.22 43.29 4.43
C ARG A 133 3.62 42.67 4.48
N LYS A 134 3.80 41.69 5.36
CA LYS A 134 5.03 40.89 5.56
C LYS A 134 4.93 39.50 4.92
N VAL A 135 3.97 39.31 4.02
CA VAL A 135 3.78 38.07 3.25
C VAL A 135 3.66 38.45 1.78
N GLY A 136 4.39 37.75 0.92
CA GLY A 136 4.36 37.95 -0.54
C GLY A 136 4.31 36.63 -1.31
N PRO A 137 3.93 36.66 -2.60
CA PRO A 137 3.84 35.47 -3.43
C PRO A 137 5.22 34.82 -3.67
N CYS A 138 5.29 33.48 -3.66
CA CYS A 138 6.49 32.72 -4.02
C CYS A 138 6.36 32.16 -5.44
N GLY A 139 6.58 32.98 -6.46
CA GLY A 139 6.35 32.62 -7.86
C GLY A 139 5.00 33.13 -8.38
N PRO A 140 4.42 32.54 -9.44
CA PRO A 140 3.23 33.07 -10.10
C PRO A 140 1.93 32.67 -9.36
N VAL A 141 1.80 33.11 -8.11
CA VAL A 141 0.58 32.94 -7.28
C VAL A 141 0.02 34.30 -6.88
N GLU A 142 -1.28 34.35 -6.58
CA GLU A 142 -1.98 35.55 -6.08
C GLU A 142 -1.53 35.90 -4.65
N ASP A 143 -1.87 37.10 -4.17
CA ASP A 143 -1.60 37.49 -2.78
C ASP A 143 -2.37 36.60 -1.78
N LEU A 144 -1.73 36.28 -0.66
CA LEU A 144 -2.33 35.43 0.37
C LEU A 144 -3.41 36.17 1.16
N LEU A 145 -4.64 35.66 1.10
CA LEU A 145 -5.76 36.16 1.89
C LEU A 145 -5.86 35.43 3.24
N PRO A 146 -6.23 36.11 4.35
CA PRO A 146 -6.35 35.50 5.68
C PRO A 146 -7.28 34.28 5.73
N GLU A 147 -8.40 34.32 5.01
CA GLU A 147 -9.38 33.23 4.94
C GLU A 147 -8.82 31.94 4.34
N VAL A 148 -7.80 32.04 3.48
CA VAL A 148 -7.13 30.87 2.90
C VAL A 148 -6.29 30.15 3.96
N VAL A 149 -5.70 30.90 4.90
CA VAL A 149 -4.96 30.35 6.05
C VAL A 149 -5.91 29.58 6.97
N ASP A 150 -7.09 30.12 7.23
CA ASP A 150 -8.11 29.47 8.06
C ASP A 150 -8.64 28.18 7.40
N GLY A 151 -8.82 28.19 6.07
CA GLY A 151 -9.28 27.03 5.29
C GLY A 151 -8.21 25.98 4.96
N ALA A 152 -6.94 26.22 5.28
CA ALA A 152 -5.88 25.24 5.03
C ALA A 152 -5.99 24.04 5.98
N VAL A 153 -5.78 22.84 5.46
CA VAL A 153 -5.77 21.59 6.23
C VAL A 153 -4.52 21.50 7.09
N ASP A 154 -3.38 21.83 6.50
CA ASP A 154 -2.07 21.89 7.16
C ASP A 154 -1.25 23.02 6.53
N VAL A 155 -0.35 23.60 7.32
CA VAL A 155 0.55 24.67 6.89
C VAL A 155 1.93 24.42 7.48
N VAL A 156 2.92 24.30 6.61
CA VAL A 156 4.32 24.12 6.97
C VAL A 156 5.15 25.29 6.44
N ALA A 157 6.16 25.69 7.19
CA ALA A 157 7.14 26.68 6.80
C ALA A 157 8.47 26.00 6.50
N GLN A 158 9.05 26.29 5.33
CA GLN A 158 10.30 25.73 4.87
C GLN A 158 11.47 26.40 5.58
N MET A 159 11.98 25.77 6.64
CA MET A 159 13.08 26.31 7.45
C MET A 159 14.44 26.29 6.73
N GLY A 160 15.32 27.21 7.13
CA GLY A 160 16.73 27.24 6.71
C GLY A 160 17.65 26.34 7.54
N ALA A 161 18.95 26.64 7.51
CA ALA A 161 19.97 25.86 8.23
C ALA A 161 20.01 26.17 9.74
N GLU A 162 19.48 27.31 10.15
CA GLU A 162 19.60 27.88 11.49
C GLU A 162 19.00 26.98 12.59
N PRO A 163 17.79 26.40 12.44
CA PRO A 163 17.26 25.46 13.44
C PRO A 163 18.12 24.20 13.60
N PHE A 164 18.71 23.70 12.52
CA PHE A 164 19.60 22.55 12.58
C PHE A 164 20.93 22.90 13.26
N ILE A 165 21.49 24.09 12.99
CA ILE A 165 22.69 24.59 13.69
C ILE A 165 22.40 24.72 15.19
N GLU A 166 21.24 25.25 15.56
CA GLU A 166 20.84 25.35 16.97
C GLU A 166 20.69 23.98 17.62
N ALA A 167 20.04 23.03 16.94
CA ALA A 167 19.90 21.65 17.42
C ALA A 167 21.26 20.96 17.61
N LEU A 168 22.23 21.20 16.71
CA LEU A 168 23.58 20.64 16.79
C LEU A 168 24.37 21.11 18.03
N LYS A 169 24.06 22.29 18.60
CA LYS A 169 24.68 22.76 19.87
C LYS A 169 24.37 21.81 21.03
N GLY A 170 23.23 21.13 20.97
CA GLY A 170 22.85 20.11 21.94
C GLY A 170 23.59 18.77 21.76
N ASP A 171 24.47 18.63 20.78
CA ASP A 171 25.17 17.39 20.43
C ASP A 171 24.27 16.13 20.34
N PRO A 172 23.09 16.19 19.67
CA PRO A 172 22.26 15.00 19.47
C PRO A 172 22.95 13.99 18.56
N ASP A 173 22.65 12.70 18.71
CA ASP A 173 23.07 11.64 17.78
C ASP A 173 22.26 11.69 16.48
N VAL A 174 20.95 11.94 16.61
CA VAL A 174 19.99 11.98 15.50
C VAL A 174 19.21 13.29 15.52
N ILE A 175 19.06 13.95 14.37
CA ILE A 175 18.20 15.12 14.19
C ILE A 175 17.13 14.80 13.15
N LEU A 176 15.86 15.00 13.52
CA LEU A 176 14.70 14.82 12.65
C LEU A 176 14.02 16.18 12.44
N GLY A 177 14.20 16.75 11.26
CA GLY A 177 13.59 18.01 10.87
C GLY A 177 12.29 17.82 10.09
N GLY A 178 11.31 18.66 10.38
CA GLY A 178 10.14 18.86 9.53
C GLY A 178 10.51 19.53 8.21
N ARG A 179 9.54 20.20 7.58
CA ARG A 179 9.73 20.85 6.28
C ARG A 179 10.90 21.82 6.31
N CYS A 180 11.92 21.55 5.51
CA CYS A 180 13.10 22.40 5.39
C CYS A 180 13.45 22.63 3.92
N TYR A 181 14.29 23.63 3.68
CA TYR A 181 14.91 23.79 2.38
C TYR A 181 15.85 22.61 2.18
N ASP A 182 15.74 21.91 1.07
CA ASP A 182 16.37 20.60 0.87
C ASP A 182 17.90 20.57 1.18
N PRO A 183 18.70 21.62 0.86
CA PRO A 183 20.12 21.68 1.25
C PRO A 183 20.37 21.98 2.74
N ALA A 184 19.38 22.46 3.49
CA ALA A 184 19.54 23.00 4.84
C ALA A 184 20.21 22.06 5.84
N PRO A 185 19.86 20.76 5.98
CA PRO A 185 20.54 19.88 6.93
C PRO A 185 22.03 19.69 6.60
N PHE A 186 22.38 19.68 5.30
CA PHE A 186 23.76 19.62 4.83
C PHE A 186 24.53 20.90 5.12
N ALA A 187 23.94 22.04 4.76
CA ALA A 187 24.51 23.35 4.99
C ALA A 187 24.73 23.60 6.48
N ALA A 188 23.75 23.27 7.33
CA ALA A 188 23.84 23.40 8.78
C ALA A 188 25.00 22.62 9.37
N PHE A 189 25.17 21.34 8.99
CA PHE A 189 26.28 20.53 9.47
C PHE A 189 27.64 21.12 9.07
N CYS A 190 27.76 21.60 7.83
CA CYS A 190 29.00 22.21 7.32
C CYS A 190 29.31 23.56 7.97
N LEU A 191 28.32 24.44 8.10
CA LEU A 191 28.44 25.75 8.73
C LEU A 191 28.84 25.61 10.20
N SER A 192 28.28 24.63 10.93
CA SER A 192 28.65 24.35 12.32
C SER A 192 30.13 23.95 12.50
N ARG A 193 30.79 23.56 11.40
CA ARG A 193 32.21 23.16 11.34
C ARG A 193 33.11 24.21 10.66
N GLY A 194 32.57 25.39 10.34
CA GLY A 194 33.33 26.52 9.79
C GLY A 194 33.60 26.45 8.28
N ILE A 195 32.90 25.59 7.53
CA ILE A 195 32.95 25.60 6.05
C ILE A 195 32.33 26.90 5.53
N SER A 196 32.88 27.46 4.44
CA SER A 196 32.33 28.66 3.82
C SER A 196 30.88 28.45 3.34
N SER A 197 30.04 29.48 3.49
CA SER A 197 28.59 29.36 3.26
C SER A 197 28.25 28.92 1.83
N GLY A 198 28.85 29.53 0.80
CA GLY A 198 28.60 29.15 -0.59
C GLY A 198 28.93 27.68 -0.88
N VAL A 199 30.02 27.16 -0.31
CA VAL A 199 30.43 25.75 -0.46
C VAL A 199 29.48 24.81 0.27
N ALA A 200 29.06 25.16 1.49
CA ALA A 200 28.12 24.38 2.28
C ALA A 200 26.76 24.23 1.57
N TRP A 201 26.21 25.32 1.06
CA TRP A 201 24.94 25.34 0.33
C TRP A 201 25.03 24.64 -1.03
N HIS A 202 26.12 24.84 -1.78
CA HIS A 202 26.30 24.17 -3.08
C HIS A 202 26.46 22.66 -2.92
N MET A 203 27.21 22.20 -1.93
CA MET A 203 27.30 20.78 -1.61
C MET A 203 25.92 20.22 -1.25
N GLY A 204 25.18 20.89 -0.36
CA GLY A 204 23.83 20.47 0.01
C GLY A 204 22.91 20.34 -1.20
N LYS A 205 22.92 21.32 -2.11
CA LYS A 205 22.09 21.31 -3.33
C LYS A 205 22.33 20.09 -4.22
N ILE A 206 23.56 19.57 -4.26
CA ILE A 206 23.88 18.39 -5.05
C ILE A 206 23.58 17.12 -4.25
N MET A 207 23.97 17.10 -2.97
CA MET A 207 23.83 15.92 -2.11
C MET A 207 22.40 15.63 -1.64
N GLU A 208 21.49 16.61 -1.65
CA GLU A 208 20.06 16.39 -1.34
C GLU A 208 19.43 15.32 -2.26
N CYS A 209 19.92 15.23 -3.50
CA CYS A 209 19.50 14.23 -4.49
C CYS A 209 20.40 12.97 -4.48
N GLY A 210 21.25 12.79 -3.47
CA GLY A 210 22.15 11.65 -3.35
C GLY A 210 23.06 11.43 -4.58
N GLY A 211 23.15 10.18 -5.04
CA GLY A 211 24.01 9.77 -6.15
C GLY A 211 23.46 10.01 -7.56
N ILE A 212 22.39 10.79 -7.70
CA ILE A 212 21.70 10.96 -9.00
C ILE A 212 22.56 11.69 -10.05
N CYS A 213 23.54 12.48 -9.61
CA CYS A 213 24.50 13.17 -10.50
C CYS A 213 25.62 12.27 -11.04
N ALA A 214 25.73 11.03 -10.57
CA ALA A 214 26.70 10.06 -11.07
C ALA A 214 26.30 9.51 -12.45
N ILE A 215 27.28 8.97 -13.17
CA ILE A 215 27.09 8.20 -14.40
C ILE A 215 27.70 6.79 -14.24
N PRO A 216 26.92 5.72 -14.46
CA PRO A 216 25.46 5.68 -14.54
C PRO A 216 24.79 6.30 -13.30
N LYS A 217 23.50 6.65 -13.41
CA LYS A 217 22.75 7.27 -12.31
C LYS A 217 22.74 6.36 -11.08
N GLY A 218 23.33 6.85 -9.99
CA GLY A 218 23.48 6.13 -8.74
C GLY A 218 22.51 6.56 -7.64
N ARG A 219 22.75 6.06 -6.43
CA ARG A 219 21.97 6.41 -5.22
C ARG A 219 22.82 6.96 -4.08
N SER A 220 23.96 6.33 -3.81
CA SER A 220 24.76 6.63 -2.61
C SER A 220 26.04 7.39 -2.95
N MET A 221 26.33 8.45 -2.20
CA MET A 221 27.39 9.40 -2.49
C MET A 221 28.15 9.78 -1.21
N ILE A 222 29.46 10.04 -1.34
CA ILE A 222 30.28 10.68 -0.31
C ILE A 222 30.64 12.09 -0.77
N ALA A 223 30.49 13.07 0.13
CA ALA A 223 31.06 14.40 0.00
C ALA A 223 32.24 14.57 0.97
N THR A 224 33.43 14.86 0.45
CA THR A 224 34.62 15.18 1.25
C THR A 224 34.78 16.70 1.33
N MET A 225 34.63 17.26 2.52
CA MET A 225 34.50 18.71 2.76
C MET A 225 35.82 19.37 3.12
N ARG A 226 36.06 20.57 2.56
CA ARG A 226 37.15 21.51 2.91
C ARG A 226 36.58 22.93 2.97
N TYR A 227 37.36 23.86 3.52
CA TYR A 227 36.91 25.25 3.74
C TYR A 227 36.29 25.91 2.48
N GLU A 228 36.93 25.77 1.32
CA GLU A 228 36.54 26.43 0.05
C GLU A 228 36.17 25.44 -1.09
N SER A 229 36.08 24.14 -0.81
CA SER A 229 35.78 23.14 -1.84
C SER A 229 35.22 21.84 -1.24
N PHE A 230 34.57 21.02 -2.06
CA PHE A 230 34.22 19.64 -1.70
C PHE A 230 34.43 18.67 -2.87
N ASP A 231 34.67 17.40 -2.56
CA ASP A 231 34.77 16.33 -3.56
C ASP A 231 33.57 15.40 -3.48
N LEU A 232 33.01 15.01 -4.63
CA LEU A 232 31.92 14.05 -4.72
C LEU A 232 32.41 12.71 -5.29
N THR A 233 32.17 11.64 -4.54
CA THR A 233 32.56 10.27 -4.92
C THR A 233 31.38 9.31 -4.75
N PRO A 234 30.85 8.70 -5.83
CA PRO A 234 29.79 7.71 -5.72
C PRO A 234 30.31 6.42 -5.09
N LEU A 235 29.42 5.65 -4.43
CA LEU A 235 29.85 4.45 -3.69
C LEU A 235 29.81 3.15 -4.51
N ALA A 236 28.97 3.05 -5.54
CA ALA A 236 28.93 1.84 -6.36
C ALA A 236 30.18 1.72 -7.24
N PRO A 237 30.74 0.52 -7.45
CA PRO A 237 31.99 0.32 -8.17
C PRO A 237 31.98 0.91 -9.59
N GLU A 238 30.89 0.77 -10.32
CA GLU A 238 30.72 1.12 -11.72
C GLU A 238 30.43 2.61 -11.99
N GLU A 239 30.07 3.37 -10.95
CA GLU A 239 29.63 4.77 -11.03
C GLU A 239 30.81 5.74 -10.95
N ARG A 240 30.69 6.89 -11.63
CA ARG A 240 31.62 8.04 -11.50
C ARG A 240 30.90 9.38 -11.50
N CYS A 241 31.50 10.37 -10.85
CA CYS A 241 31.16 11.78 -11.02
C CYS A 241 32.13 12.44 -12.00
N THR A 242 31.59 13.18 -12.98
CA THR A 242 32.36 14.00 -13.92
C THR A 242 32.04 15.48 -13.73
N PRO A 243 32.92 16.42 -14.13
CA PRO A 243 32.61 17.85 -14.10
C PRO A 243 31.25 18.18 -14.72
N LEU A 244 30.98 17.63 -15.90
CA LEU A 244 29.73 17.82 -16.62
C LEU A 244 28.52 17.28 -15.85
N SER A 245 28.60 16.03 -15.34
CA SER A 245 27.46 15.39 -14.66
C SER A 245 27.12 16.05 -13.32
N VAL A 246 28.13 16.54 -12.61
CA VAL A 246 27.96 17.29 -11.36
C VAL A 246 27.41 18.68 -11.62
N ALA A 247 27.97 19.42 -12.59
CA ALA A 247 27.46 20.74 -12.98
C ALA A 247 26.02 20.67 -13.48
N ALA A 248 25.69 19.65 -14.28
CA ALA A 248 24.34 19.43 -14.83
C ALA A 248 23.26 19.24 -13.75
N HIS A 249 23.65 18.83 -12.55
CA HIS A 249 22.71 18.66 -11.45
C HIS A 249 22.18 19.99 -10.88
N THR A 250 22.90 21.09 -11.07
CA THR A 250 22.44 22.44 -10.66
C THR A 250 21.21 22.93 -11.43
N LEU A 251 20.97 22.39 -12.64
CA LEU A 251 19.79 22.66 -13.46
C LEU A 251 18.52 21.98 -12.92
N TYR A 252 18.69 20.92 -12.15
CA TYR A 252 17.60 20.02 -11.76
C TYR A 252 16.63 20.73 -10.80
N GLU A 253 15.36 20.81 -11.22
CA GLU A 253 14.23 21.36 -10.44
C GLU A 253 14.39 22.82 -9.98
N LYS A 254 15.11 23.64 -10.77
CA LYS A 254 15.29 25.08 -10.48
C LYS A 254 14.88 25.94 -11.66
N THR A 255 14.29 27.10 -11.37
CA THR A 255 13.90 28.11 -12.37
C THR A 255 15.09 28.58 -13.20
N ARG A 256 16.27 28.63 -12.59
CA ARG A 256 17.55 29.01 -13.20
C ARG A 256 18.72 28.34 -12.48
N PRO A 257 19.80 27.96 -13.19
CA PRO A 257 20.91 27.19 -12.61
C PRO A 257 22.01 28.04 -11.95
N ASP A 258 22.07 29.33 -12.26
CA ASP A 258 23.15 30.23 -11.84
C ASP A 258 22.89 30.94 -10.50
N ARG A 259 21.62 31.05 -10.09
CA ARG A 259 21.20 31.73 -8.85
C ARG A 259 20.05 30.97 -8.20
N LEU A 260 20.30 30.42 -7.01
CA LEU A 260 19.34 29.58 -6.29
C LEU A 260 18.90 30.27 -4.99
N PRO A 261 17.73 30.94 -4.98
CA PRO A 261 17.20 31.57 -3.77
C PRO A 261 16.74 30.51 -2.76
N GLY A 262 16.95 30.80 -1.48
CA GLY A 262 16.47 29.99 -0.35
C GLY A 262 16.39 30.83 0.94
N PRO A 263 16.05 30.21 2.07
CA PRO A 263 16.01 30.92 3.35
C PRO A 263 17.36 31.57 3.68
N GLY A 264 17.32 32.87 4.00
CA GLY A 264 18.49 33.66 4.39
C GLY A 264 19.39 34.16 3.26
N GLY A 265 19.19 33.74 2.01
CA GLY A 265 20.03 34.23 0.92
C GLY A 265 19.88 33.52 -0.43
N ILE A 266 20.75 33.90 -1.35
CA ILE A 266 20.85 33.37 -2.71
C ILE A 266 22.21 32.72 -2.88
N LEU A 267 22.21 31.44 -3.26
CA LEU A 267 23.41 30.74 -3.69
C LEU A 267 23.74 31.16 -5.14
N ASP A 268 24.84 31.88 -5.33
CA ASP A 268 25.37 32.32 -6.62
C ASP A 268 26.44 31.33 -7.11
N LEU A 269 26.20 30.79 -8.30
CA LEU A 269 27.01 29.74 -8.92
C LEU A 269 27.77 30.22 -10.16
N LYS A 270 27.80 31.52 -10.45
CA LYS A 270 28.49 32.05 -11.64
C LYS A 270 29.98 31.73 -11.68
N ASN A 271 30.62 31.73 -10.51
CA ASN A 271 32.05 31.45 -10.34
C ASN A 271 32.34 29.99 -9.99
N ALA A 272 31.32 29.12 -10.01
CA ALA A 272 31.48 27.72 -9.64
C ALA A 272 32.39 26.97 -10.63
N LYS A 273 33.32 26.19 -10.09
CA LYS A 273 34.26 25.38 -10.86
C LYS A 273 34.08 23.90 -10.55
N TYR A 274 34.24 23.07 -11.56
CA TYR A 274 34.09 21.62 -11.50
C TYR A 274 35.35 20.97 -12.08
N GLU A 275 36.11 20.26 -11.25
CA GLU A 275 37.43 19.73 -11.61
C GLU A 275 37.47 18.22 -11.39
N GLN A 276 37.86 17.44 -12.41
CA GLN A 276 38.05 15.99 -12.26
C GLN A 276 39.31 15.73 -11.43
N ILE A 277 39.18 15.01 -10.30
CA ILE A 277 40.31 14.70 -9.42
C ILE A 277 40.83 13.28 -9.64
N THR A 278 39.89 12.34 -9.78
CA THR A 278 40.16 10.93 -10.15
C THR A 278 39.14 10.53 -11.21
N ASP A 279 39.26 9.36 -11.82
CA ASP A 279 38.25 8.87 -12.78
C ASP A 279 36.82 8.73 -12.19
N LYS A 280 36.70 8.75 -10.85
CA LYS A 280 35.45 8.59 -10.09
C LYS A 280 35.00 9.87 -9.37
N THR A 281 35.92 10.77 -9.07
CA THR A 281 35.72 11.89 -8.14
C THR A 281 35.85 13.24 -8.82
N THR A 282 34.88 14.13 -8.57
CA THR A 282 34.89 15.52 -9.05
C THR A 282 34.90 16.48 -7.87
N ARG A 283 35.76 17.50 -7.92
CA ARG A 283 35.83 18.62 -6.98
C ARG A 283 34.97 19.78 -7.45
N VAL A 284 34.33 20.44 -6.49
CA VAL A 284 33.52 21.64 -6.70
C VAL A 284 34.02 22.76 -5.80
N SER A 285 34.12 23.98 -6.33
CA SER A 285 34.55 25.20 -5.61
C SER A 285 33.96 26.46 -6.22
N GLY A 286 34.19 27.63 -5.60
CA GLY A 286 33.88 28.95 -6.19
C GLY A 286 32.43 29.41 -6.09
N ALA A 287 31.58 28.71 -5.34
CA ALA A 287 30.22 29.16 -5.04
C ALA A 287 30.21 30.22 -3.94
N GLU A 288 29.32 31.19 -4.06
CA GLU A 288 29.14 32.29 -3.10
C GLU A 288 27.70 32.29 -2.56
N PHE A 289 27.52 32.68 -1.30
CA PHE A 289 26.19 32.84 -0.72
C PHE A 289 25.96 34.31 -0.40
N GLN A 290 24.98 34.92 -1.07
CA GLN A 290 24.62 36.32 -0.92
C GLN A 290 23.44 36.42 0.05
N GLU A 291 23.65 37.06 1.19
CA GLU A 291 22.59 37.25 2.19
C GLU A 291 21.46 38.14 1.64
N THR A 292 20.23 37.80 2.02
CA THR A 292 19.02 38.59 1.73
C THR A 292 18.23 38.80 3.01
N PRO A 293 17.24 39.71 3.04
CA PRO A 293 16.23 39.69 4.10
C PRO A 293 15.69 38.28 4.29
N TYR A 294 15.58 37.86 5.55
CA TYR A 294 15.30 36.46 5.85
C TYR A 294 13.81 36.18 5.64
N GLN A 295 13.51 35.29 4.71
CA GLN A 295 12.16 34.83 4.41
C GLN A 295 12.11 33.31 4.44
N VAL A 296 10.98 32.76 4.87
CA VAL A 296 10.69 31.32 4.74
C VAL A 296 9.47 31.12 3.86
N LYS A 297 9.46 30.01 3.13
CA LYS A 297 8.34 29.66 2.25
C LYS A 297 7.26 28.90 3.04
N LEU A 298 6.04 29.42 3.02
CA LEU A 298 4.84 28.75 3.48
C LEU A 298 4.29 27.83 2.39
N GLU A 299 4.02 26.59 2.76
CA GLU A 299 3.32 25.61 1.93
C GLU A 299 2.09 25.12 2.69
N GLY A 300 0.95 25.13 2.03
CA GLY A 300 -0.31 24.73 2.64
C GLY A 300 -1.35 24.36 1.59
N VAL A 301 -2.32 23.54 2.00
CA VAL A 301 -3.27 22.92 1.07
C VAL A 301 -4.70 23.02 1.57
N THR A 302 -5.64 23.16 0.63
CA THR A 302 -7.07 23.20 0.89
C THR A 302 -7.73 21.95 0.35
N PHE A 303 -8.63 21.36 1.15
CA PHE A 303 -9.48 20.24 0.73
C PHE A 303 -10.57 20.73 -0.23
N LEU A 304 -10.72 20.06 -1.37
CA LEU A 304 -11.69 20.43 -2.42
C LEU A 304 -12.90 19.50 -2.48
N GLY A 305 -12.77 18.26 -1.98
CA GLY A 305 -13.79 17.23 -2.11
C GLY A 305 -13.18 15.87 -2.44
N TYR A 306 -13.93 15.06 -3.19
CA TYR A 306 -13.58 13.69 -3.54
C TYR A 306 -13.56 13.51 -5.05
N ARG A 307 -12.67 12.62 -5.53
CA ARG A 307 -12.50 12.30 -6.94
C ARG A 307 -13.00 10.90 -7.25
N THR A 308 -13.72 10.79 -8.37
CA THR A 308 -14.00 9.52 -9.04
C THR A 308 -13.52 9.64 -10.48
N ILE A 309 -12.85 8.60 -10.97
CA ILE A 309 -12.41 8.52 -12.36
C ILE A 309 -13.09 7.38 -13.10
N PHE A 310 -13.14 7.46 -14.41
CA PHE A 310 -13.44 6.33 -15.29
C PHE A 310 -12.57 6.43 -16.54
N ILE A 311 -12.21 5.29 -17.13
CA ILE A 311 -11.38 5.26 -18.33
C ILE A 311 -11.94 4.26 -19.35
N GLY A 312 -11.77 4.56 -20.63
CA GLY A 312 -12.13 3.62 -21.70
C GLY A 312 -11.72 4.10 -23.08
N GLY A 313 -11.65 3.15 -24.00
CA GLY A 313 -11.23 3.37 -25.38
C GLY A 313 -12.39 3.70 -26.32
N ILE A 314 -12.11 4.49 -27.36
CA ILE A 314 -12.99 4.71 -28.50
C ILE A 314 -12.18 4.43 -29.77
N ARG A 315 -12.71 3.56 -30.62
CA ARG A 315 -12.08 3.14 -31.89
C ARG A 315 -12.94 3.42 -33.13
N ASP A 316 -14.17 3.89 -32.95
CA ASP A 316 -15.05 4.25 -34.07
C ASP A 316 -14.54 5.55 -34.72
N PRO A 317 -14.07 5.53 -35.99
CA PRO A 317 -13.53 6.71 -36.65
C PRO A 317 -14.58 7.82 -36.85
N ILE A 318 -15.87 7.48 -36.95
CA ILE A 318 -16.95 8.45 -37.09
C ILE A 318 -17.10 9.22 -35.77
N LEU A 319 -17.11 8.53 -34.64
CA LEU A 319 -17.18 9.15 -33.32
C LEU A 319 -15.91 9.94 -32.99
N ILE A 320 -14.72 9.38 -33.27
CA ILE A 320 -13.43 10.05 -33.04
C ILE A 320 -13.38 11.41 -33.73
N SER A 321 -13.88 11.51 -34.98
CA SER A 321 -13.87 12.76 -35.74
C SER A 321 -14.70 13.91 -35.14
N GLN A 322 -15.60 13.60 -34.20
CA GLN A 322 -16.52 14.53 -33.56
C GLN A 322 -16.53 14.40 -32.03
N VAL A 323 -15.46 13.87 -31.44
CA VAL A 323 -15.42 13.50 -30.02
C VAL A 323 -15.62 14.70 -29.09
N ASP A 324 -15.12 15.89 -29.44
CA ASP A 324 -15.27 17.08 -28.59
C ASP A 324 -16.75 17.50 -28.49
N ASP A 325 -17.40 17.65 -29.64
CA ASP A 325 -18.83 17.99 -29.71
C ASP A 325 -19.70 16.91 -29.04
N PHE A 326 -19.31 15.64 -29.17
CA PHE A 326 -19.98 14.53 -28.51
C PHE A 326 -19.87 14.61 -26.98
N LEU A 327 -18.65 14.77 -26.45
CA LEU A 327 -18.41 14.88 -25.02
C LEU A 327 -19.03 16.15 -24.43
N GLU A 328 -19.11 17.24 -25.19
CA GLU A 328 -19.81 18.45 -24.76
C GLU A 328 -21.33 18.25 -24.66
N ARG A 329 -21.93 17.47 -25.57
CA ARG A 329 -23.34 17.06 -25.44
C ARG A 329 -23.56 16.18 -24.21
N VAL A 330 -22.65 15.26 -23.93
CA VAL A 330 -22.70 14.44 -22.70
C VAL A 330 -22.61 15.34 -21.46
N ARG A 331 -21.63 16.25 -21.41
CA ARG A 331 -21.46 17.21 -20.31
C ARG A 331 -22.75 18.00 -20.05
N LYS A 332 -23.36 18.58 -21.09
CA LYS A 332 -24.62 19.33 -20.98
C LYS A 332 -25.77 18.48 -20.44
N TYR A 333 -25.88 17.23 -20.87
CA TYR A 333 -26.88 16.31 -20.34
C TYR A 333 -26.63 16.02 -18.85
N THR A 334 -25.39 15.72 -18.47
CA THR A 334 -25.02 15.50 -17.08
C THR A 334 -25.29 16.76 -16.23
N GLN A 335 -24.97 17.97 -16.72
CA GLN A 335 -25.30 19.23 -16.03
C GLN A 335 -26.81 19.45 -15.82
N ASN A 336 -27.67 18.97 -16.73
CA ASN A 336 -29.12 19.06 -16.53
C ASN A 336 -29.60 18.15 -15.37
N LEU A 337 -28.92 17.04 -15.14
CA LEU A 337 -29.22 16.12 -14.03
C LEU A 337 -28.55 16.56 -12.72
N PHE A 338 -27.40 17.24 -12.81
CA PHE A 338 -26.60 17.74 -11.70
C PHE A 338 -26.33 19.24 -11.90
N PRO A 339 -27.27 20.13 -11.54
CA PRO A 339 -27.19 21.57 -11.83
C PRO A 339 -25.97 22.29 -11.25
N GLU A 340 -25.39 21.74 -10.20
CA GLU A 340 -24.18 22.21 -9.53
C GLU A 340 -22.86 21.86 -10.26
N LEU A 341 -22.92 20.94 -11.23
CA LEU A 341 -21.77 20.53 -12.01
C LEU A 341 -21.21 21.71 -12.83
N ASP A 342 -19.89 21.91 -12.73
CA ASP A 342 -19.13 22.98 -13.38
C ASP A 342 -19.56 24.40 -12.96
N LYS A 343 -20.28 24.56 -11.83
CA LYS A 343 -20.59 25.88 -11.24
C LYS A 343 -19.51 26.40 -10.29
N SER A 344 -18.62 25.53 -9.82
CA SER A 344 -17.54 25.85 -8.88
C SER A 344 -16.39 24.85 -9.00
N ASP A 345 -15.24 25.15 -8.41
CA ASP A 345 -14.11 24.22 -8.36
C ASP A 345 -14.35 22.98 -7.49
N SER A 346 -15.33 23.04 -6.58
CA SER A 346 -15.71 21.89 -5.74
C SER A 346 -16.57 20.84 -6.46
N CYS A 347 -17.12 21.16 -7.64
CA CYS A 347 -17.88 20.19 -8.44
C CYS A 347 -17.62 20.35 -9.94
N ARG A 348 -16.80 19.47 -10.52
CA ARG A 348 -16.34 19.56 -11.92
C ARG A 348 -16.25 18.21 -12.60
N LEU A 349 -16.49 18.19 -13.91
CA LEU A 349 -16.24 17.05 -14.80
C LEU A 349 -15.21 17.44 -15.85
N ILE A 350 -14.16 16.64 -15.97
CA ILE A 350 -13.05 16.88 -16.91
C ILE A 350 -12.82 15.62 -17.74
N TYR A 351 -12.56 15.81 -19.03
CA TYR A 351 -12.19 14.75 -19.95
C TYR A 351 -10.75 14.91 -20.40
N HIS A 352 -9.95 13.87 -20.16
CA HIS A 352 -8.58 13.74 -20.65
C HIS A 352 -8.57 12.77 -21.83
N ILE A 353 -8.18 13.24 -23.02
CA ILE A 353 -8.26 12.47 -24.27
C ILE A 353 -6.86 12.07 -24.73
N TYR A 354 -6.41 10.89 -24.31
CA TYR A 354 -5.16 10.30 -24.79
C TYR A 354 -5.29 9.85 -26.24
N GLY A 355 -4.22 10.03 -27.03
CA GLY A 355 -4.24 9.89 -28.49
C GLY A 355 -4.60 11.19 -29.24
N LYS A 356 -4.98 12.25 -28.52
CA LYS A 356 -5.23 13.60 -29.07
C LYS A 356 -4.36 14.67 -28.42
N ASN A 357 -4.60 14.99 -27.16
CA ASN A 357 -3.86 16.00 -26.39
C ASN A 357 -3.86 15.71 -24.88
N GLY A 358 -4.04 14.44 -24.48
CA GLY A 358 -4.16 13.99 -23.09
C GLY A 358 -3.01 14.43 -22.19
N VAL A 359 -1.79 14.53 -22.74
CA VAL A 359 -0.56 14.86 -22.00
C VAL A 359 -0.28 16.37 -21.96
N MET A 360 -0.19 17.03 -23.11
CA MET A 360 0.20 18.46 -23.21
C MET A 360 -1.00 19.43 -23.13
N GLY A 361 -2.23 18.95 -23.32
CA GLY A 361 -3.45 19.76 -23.27
C GLY A 361 -3.38 21.01 -24.18
N PRO A 362 -3.54 22.25 -23.65
CA PRO A 362 -3.44 23.48 -24.43
C PRO A 362 -2.05 23.74 -25.04
N LEU A 363 -0.98 23.17 -24.45
CA LEU A 363 0.39 23.29 -24.97
C LEU A 363 0.60 22.45 -26.23
N GLU A 364 -0.33 21.52 -26.55
CA GLU A 364 -0.24 20.69 -27.74
C GLU A 364 -0.43 21.54 -29.01
N THR A 365 0.63 21.61 -29.82
CA THR A 365 0.62 22.33 -31.10
C THR A 365 0.42 21.41 -32.29
N GLN A 366 0.69 20.11 -32.15
CA GLN A 366 0.53 19.15 -33.23
C GLN A 366 -0.91 18.62 -33.27
N ALA A 367 -1.66 19.03 -34.29
CA ALA A 367 -2.99 18.49 -34.52
C ALA A 367 -2.91 17.03 -34.98
N VAL A 368 -3.36 16.09 -34.15
CA VAL A 368 -3.58 14.70 -34.59
C VAL A 368 -4.83 14.68 -35.48
N SER A 369 -4.62 14.73 -36.79
CA SER A 369 -5.73 14.88 -37.75
C SER A 369 -6.70 13.69 -37.78
N LYS A 370 -6.22 12.46 -37.51
CA LYS A 370 -7.03 11.23 -37.48
C LYS A 370 -6.41 10.17 -36.55
N PRO A 371 -6.63 10.21 -35.22
CA PRO A 371 -6.17 9.13 -34.37
C PRO A 371 -6.93 7.84 -34.70
N HIS A 372 -6.21 6.70 -34.73
CA HIS A 372 -6.80 5.38 -34.94
C HIS A 372 -7.62 4.90 -33.74
N GLU A 373 -7.20 5.32 -32.55
CA GLU A 373 -7.82 4.98 -31.27
C GLU A 373 -7.52 6.11 -30.28
N ILE A 374 -8.49 6.41 -29.42
CA ILE A 374 -8.32 7.36 -28.31
C ILE A 374 -8.77 6.71 -27.00
N ALA A 375 -8.21 7.16 -25.89
CA ALA A 375 -8.73 6.82 -24.56
C ALA A 375 -9.27 8.07 -23.87
N VAL A 376 -10.49 7.98 -23.35
CA VAL A 376 -11.11 9.05 -22.56
C VAL A 376 -11.02 8.65 -21.09
N LEU A 377 -10.24 9.42 -20.33
CA LEU A 377 -10.24 9.41 -18.87
C LEU A 377 -11.16 10.54 -18.39
N GLY A 378 -12.32 10.18 -17.87
CA GLY A 378 -13.21 11.09 -17.17
C GLY A 378 -12.76 11.25 -15.73
N GLU A 379 -12.64 12.49 -15.26
CA GLU A 379 -12.34 12.86 -13.88
C GLU A 379 -13.51 13.70 -13.35
N VAL A 380 -14.12 13.25 -12.26
CA VAL A 380 -15.14 14.00 -11.54
C VAL A 380 -14.64 14.33 -10.16
N VAL A 381 -14.74 15.60 -9.77
CA VAL A 381 -14.57 16.07 -8.40
C VAL A 381 -15.91 16.58 -7.89
N ALA A 382 -16.29 16.21 -6.66
CA ALA A 382 -17.51 16.70 -6.01
C ALA A 382 -17.30 16.80 -4.48
N PRO A 383 -18.17 17.54 -3.73
CA PRO A 383 -18.04 17.68 -2.28
C PRO A 383 -18.09 16.37 -1.50
N THR A 384 -18.75 15.34 -2.03
CA THR A 384 -18.83 13.99 -1.42
C THR A 384 -18.40 12.91 -2.42
N GLN A 385 -17.85 11.79 -1.91
CA GLN A 385 -17.43 10.66 -2.74
C GLN A 385 -18.61 10.04 -3.52
N ASP A 386 -19.78 9.97 -2.89
CA ASP A 386 -21.01 9.44 -3.49
C ASP A 386 -21.50 10.30 -4.66
N MET A 387 -21.47 11.63 -4.50
CA MET A 387 -21.83 12.56 -5.56
C MET A 387 -20.83 12.49 -6.72
N ALA A 388 -19.53 12.42 -6.43
CA ALA A 388 -18.50 12.25 -7.44
C ALA A 388 -18.69 10.95 -8.23
N TYR A 389 -19.02 9.85 -7.52
CA TYR A 389 -19.34 8.57 -8.12
C TYR A 389 -20.59 8.65 -9.02
N THR A 390 -21.66 9.27 -8.52
CA THR A 390 -22.94 9.37 -9.22
C THR A 390 -22.81 10.17 -10.53
N ILE A 391 -22.12 11.31 -10.50
CA ILE A 391 -21.85 12.12 -11.70
C ILE A 391 -20.95 11.34 -12.67
N ALA A 392 -19.89 10.69 -12.17
CA ALA A 392 -18.97 9.91 -13.01
C ALA A 392 -19.69 8.74 -13.71
N ASN A 393 -20.54 8.03 -12.98
CA ASN A 393 -21.34 6.93 -13.51
C ASN A 393 -22.30 7.42 -14.60
N ASN A 394 -23.00 8.54 -14.37
CA ASN A 394 -23.89 9.14 -15.36
C ASN A 394 -23.14 9.57 -16.63
N ALA A 395 -22.02 10.29 -16.47
CA ALA A 395 -21.21 10.75 -17.59
C ALA A 395 -20.69 9.56 -18.42
N ARG A 396 -20.11 8.55 -17.77
CA ARG A 396 -19.63 7.33 -18.44
C ARG A 396 -20.76 6.57 -19.13
N ALA A 397 -21.91 6.38 -18.47
CA ALA A 397 -23.08 5.72 -19.07
C ALA A 397 -23.58 6.48 -20.31
N SER A 398 -23.59 7.81 -20.24
CA SER A 398 -23.97 8.66 -21.36
C SER A 398 -22.98 8.55 -22.52
N ILE A 399 -21.67 8.53 -22.25
CA ILE A 399 -20.64 8.28 -23.27
C ILE A 399 -20.91 6.93 -23.96
N LEU A 400 -21.22 5.88 -23.20
CA LEU A 400 -21.48 4.54 -23.73
C LEU A 400 -22.71 4.48 -24.65
N HIS A 401 -23.78 5.21 -24.34
CA HIS A 401 -25.10 5.03 -24.96
C HIS A 401 -25.60 6.19 -25.83
N PHE A 402 -24.98 7.38 -25.77
CA PHE A 402 -25.46 8.53 -26.55
C PHE A 402 -25.32 8.30 -28.05
N SER A 403 -26.30 8.78 -28.81
CA SER A 403 -26.22 8.78 -30.26
C SER A 403 -25.33 9.91 -30.77
N TYR A 404 -24.80 9.72 -31.99
CA TYR A 404 -24.05 10.74 -32.70
C TYR A 404 -24.37 10.69 -34.21
N PRO A 405 -24.28 11.84 -34.92
CA PRO A 405 -24.46 11.89 -36.36
C PRO A 405 -23.62 10.84 -37.11
N GLY A 406 -24.28 10.07 -37.96
CA GLY A 406 -23.64 9.03 -38.78
C GLY A 406 -23.31 7.72 -38.04
N GLN A 407 -23.81 7.52 -36.82
CA GLN A 407 -23.61 6.28 -36.06
C GLN A 407 -24.07 5.04 -36.82
N ILE A 408 -23.16 4.07 -36.98
CA ILE A 408 -23.44 2.75 -37.56
C ILE A 408 -23.42 1.67 -36.47
N ALA A 409 -22.46 1.74 -35.54
CA ALA A 409 -22.35 0.82 -34.42
C ALA A 409 -23.30 1.22 -33.26
N THR A 410 -24.29 0.38 -32.95
CA THR A 410 -25.34 0.68 -31.97
C THR A 410 -25.18 -0.03 -30.62
N THR A 411 -24.21 -0.93 -30.50
CA THR A 411 -24.00 -1.77 -29.30
C THR A 411 -23.15 -1.11 -28.20
N GLY A 412 -22.68 0.13 -28.41
CA GLY A 412 -21.98 0.95 -27.41
C GLY A 412 -20.77 1.68 -27.99
N ASN A 413 -20.47 2.87 -27.45
CA ASN A 413 -19.44 3.77 -27.97
C ASN A 413 -18.09 3.66 -27.25
N PHE A 414 -18.04 2.98 -26.10
CA PHE A 414 -17.00 3.14 -25.10
C PHE A 414 -16.55 1.80 -24.54
N ALA A 415 -15.28 1.45 -24.73
CA ALA A 415 -14.68 0.22 -24.25
C ALA A 415 -14.07 0.41 -22.85
N SER A 416 -14.82 0.06 -21.81
CA SER A 416 -14.34 0.13 -20.41
C SER A 416 -13.45 -1.09 -20.08
N PRO A 417 -12.18 -0.90 -19.65
CA PRO A 417 -11.26 -2.01 -19.39
C PRO A 417 -11.32 -2.54 -17.94
N LEU A 418 -12.06 -1.89 -17.05
CA LEU A 418 -12.09 -2.20 -15.61
C LEU A 418 -13.50 -2.56 -15.14
N SER A 419 -13.61 -3.43 -14.14
CA SER A 419 -14.83 -3.70 -13.38
C SER A 419 -14.50 -3.65 -11.88
N PRO A 420 -15.03 -2.69 -11.10
CA PRO A 420 -16.02 -1.67 -11.51
C PRO A 420 -15.47 -0.66 -12.53
N HIS A 421 -16.35 -0.05 -13.33
CA HIS A 421 -15.97 0.86 -14.41
C HIS A 421 -15.52 2.24 -13.92
N GLU A 422 -16.05 2.70 -12.79
CA GLU A 422 -15.62 3.91 -12.08
C GLU A 422 -14.77 3.55 -10.86
N GLN A 423 -13.69 4.30 -10.62
CA GLN A 423 -12.78 4.09 -9.50
C GLN A 423 -12.75 5.33 -8.61
N GLU A 424 -12.94 5.13 -7.32
CA GLU A 424 -12.75 6.18 -6.32
C GLU A 424 -11.26 6.49 -6.19
N ALA A 425 -10.86 7.71 -6.55
CA ALA A 425 -9.49 8.18 -6.41
C ALA A 425 -9.25 8.86 -5.04
N GLY A 426 -10.32 9.11 -4.26
CA GLY A 426 -10.26 9.60 -2.89
C GLY A 426 -10.27 11.12 -2.78
N ALA A 427 -9.75 11.62 -1.66
CA ALA A 427 -9.73 13.04 -1.33
C ALA A 427 -8.87 13.87 -2.31
N VAL A 428 -9.35 15.07 -2.64
CA VAL A 428 -8.69 16.02 -3.55
C VAL A 428 -8.28 17.26 -2.79
N PHE A 429 -7.07 17.73 -3.07
CA PHE A 429 -6.50 18.92 -2.47
C PHE A 429 -5.92 19.83 -3.56
N LYS A 430 -5.79 21.12 -3.24
CA LYS A 430 -4.99 22.06 -4.02
C LYS A 430 -3.97 22.75 -3.11
N PHE A 431 -2.82 23.14 -3.65
CA PHE A 431 -1.96 24.11 -2.98
C PHE A 431 -2.74 25.43 -2.85
N SER A 432 -2.76 25.97 -1.64
CA SER A 432 -3.47 27.21 -1.30
C SER A 432 -2.54 28.21 -0.61
N LEU A 433 -1.45 27.75 0.00
CA LEU A 433 -0.35 28.60 0.44
C LEU A 433 0.92 28.19 -0.31
N TYR A 434 1.52 29.16 -0.99
CA TYR A 434 2.85 29.05 -1.59
C TYR A 434 3.49 30.44 -1.59
N HIS A 435 3.80 30.95 -0.40
CA HIS A 435 4.12 32.36 -0.14
C HIS A 435 5.39 32.50 0.66
N LEU A 436 6.10 33.62 0.52
CA LEU A 436 7.22 33.98 1.38
C LEU A 436 6.71 34.82 2.55
N VAL A 437 7.14 34.50 3.76
CA VAL A 437 6.89 35.31 4.95
C VAL A 437 8.20 35.89 5.47
N ASP A 438 8.23 37.20 5.70
CA ASP A 438 9.36 37.89 6.29
C ASP A 438 9.52 37.47 7.74
N LEU A 439 10.74 37.16 8.16
CA LEU A 439 11.07 36.88 9.56
C LEU A 439 11.74 38.08 10.23
N GLU A 440 11.43 38.28 11.51
CA GLU A 440 12.08 39.24 12.38
C GLU A 440 13.38 38.66 12.97
N GLU A 441 14.22 39.52 13.55
CA GLU A 441 15.50 39.09 14.11
C GLU A 441 15.30 38.02 15.21
N GLY A 442 16.01 36.88 15.08
CA GLY A 442 15.90 35.74 15.99
C GLY A 442 14.78 34.74 15.66
N GLU A 443 13.87 35.05 14.74
CA GLU A 443 12.76 34.16 14.38
C GLU A 443 13.17 32.94 13.53
N SER A 444 14.32 33.01 12.85
CA SER A 444 14.84 31.91 12.02
C SER A 444 15.06 30.60 12.79
N SER A 445 15.17 30.65 14.12
CA SER A 445 15.21 29.47 15.00
C SER A 445 14.00 29.38 15.92
N SER A 446 13.50 30.49 16.47
CA SER A 446 12.44 30.44 17.50
C SER A 446 11.07 29.99 16.96
N LEU A 447 10.80 30.22 15.66
CA LEU A 447 9.58 29.75 15.01
C LEU A 447 9.59 28.26 14.65
N PHE A 448 10.72 27.57 14.85
CA PHE A 448 10.90 26.15 14.56
C PHE A 448 11.28 25.41 15.85
N PRO A 449 10.30 25.06 16.71
CA PRO A 449 10.57 24.51 18.03
C PRO A 449 11.43 23.25 17.97
N ILE A 450 12.50 23.23 18.77
CA ILE A 450 13.41 22.10 18.92
C ILE A 450 13.07 21.38 20.22
N SER A 451 12.86 20.06 20.14
CA SER A 451 12.68 19.19 21.30
C SER A 451 13.77 18.14 21.32
N VAL A 452 14.42 17.94 22.46
CA VAL A 452 15.47 16.93 22.64
C VAL A 452 14.93 15.83 23.55
N ARG A 453 15.00 14.59 23.09
CA ARG A 453 14.54 13.40 23.81
C ARG A 453 15.67 12.36 23.81
N ASN A 454 15.87 11.70 24.95
CA ASN A 454 16.76 10.56 25.03
C ASN A 454 15.95 9.28 24.81
N ILE A 455 16.44 8.41 23.93
CA ILE A 455 15.95 7.05 23.77
C ILE A 455 16.92 6.17 24.55
N GLU A 456 16.40 5.45 25.55
CA GLU A 456 17.16 4.50 26.34
C GLU A 456 16.80 3.08 25.92
N ALA A 457 17.79 2.32 25.45
CA ALA A 457 17.63 0.92 25.15
C ALA A 457 17.72 0.05 26.41
N THR A 458 16.81 -0.92 26.52
CA THR A 458 16.74 -1.88 27.64
C THR A 458 17.30 -3.27 27.30
N VAL A 459 17.68 -3.50 26.04
CA VAL A 459 18.25 -4.74 25.54
C VAL A 459 19.69 -4.54 25.10
N SER A 460 20.47 -5.62 25.03
CA SER A 460 21.87 -5.54 24.61
C SER A 460 21.99 -5.07 23.15
N PRO A 461 22.96 -4.20 22.82
CA PRO A 461 23.14 -3.72 21.46
C PRO A 461 23.42 -4.86 20.47
N SER A 462 22.69 -4.86 19.37
CA SER A 462 22.96 -5.74 18.23
C SER A 462 24.34 -5.47 17.64
N PRO A 463 25.03 -6.47 17.06
CA PRO A 463 26.37 -6.31 16.52
C PRO A 463 26.40 -5.27 15.37
N PRO A 464 27.57 -4.68 15.08
CA PRO A 464 27.71 -3.76 13.96
C PRO A 464 27.43 -4.49 12.63
N GLY A 465 26.81 -3.78 11.69
CA GLY A 465 26.83 -4.22 10.30
C GLY A 465 28.24 -4.09 9.73
N SER A 466 28.60 -4.95 8.78
CA SER A 466 29.90 -4.89 8.12
C SER A 466 29.87 -5.51 6.73
N VAL A 467 30.83 -5.12 5.91
CA VAL A 467 31.19 -5.81 4.67
C VAL A 467 32.56 -6.46 4.89
N SER A 468 32.76 -7.68 4.39
CA SER A 468 34.02 -8.41 4.55
C SER A 468 35.17 -7.70 3.82
N THR A 469 36.40 -7.89 4.28
CA THR A 469 37.60 -7.27 3.67
C THR A 469 37.73 -7.60 2.19
N GLU A 470 37.42 -8.85 1.79
CA GLU A 470 37.45 -9.30 0.39
C GLU A 470 36.40 -8.55 -0.45
N ARG A 471 35.21 -8.35 0.11
CA ARG A 471 34.12 -7.67 -0.58
C ARG A 471 34.35 -6.16 -0.67
N LEU A 472 34.95 -5.55 0.36
CA LEU A 472 35.42 -4.15 0.32
C LEU A 472 36.44 -3.96 -0.81
N ALA A 473 37.44 -4.84 -0.89
CA ALA A 473 38.44 -4.81 -1.96
C ALA A 473 37.81 -5.02 -3.34
N ALA A 474 36.78 -5.86 -3.46
CA ALA A 474 36.06 -6.06 -4.72
C ALA A 474 35.28 -4.82 -5.18
N ILE A 475 34.64 -4.09 -4.24
CA ILE A 475 33.95 -2.82 -4.55
C ILE A 475 34.97 -1.74 -4.93
N GLU A 476 36.11 -1.69 -4.25
CA GLU A 476 37.17 -0.71 -4.53
C GLU A 476 37.87 -0.95 -5.88
N ASN A 477 38.11 -2.22 -6.22
CA ASN A 477 38.74 -2.62 -7.48
C ASN A 477 37.73 -2.81 -8.63
N GLY A 478 36.48 -2.42 -8.43
CA GLY A 478 35.45 -2.54 -9.45
C GLY A 478 35.74 -1.66 -10.68
N THR A 479 35.35 -2.14 -11.86
CA THR A 479 35.57 -1.43 -13.11
C THR A 479 34.48 -0.39 -13.34
N LEU A 480 34.88 0.85 -13.58
CA LEU A 480 33.95 1.93 -13.94
C LEU A 480 33.26 1.64 -15.28
N ALA A 481 31.99 2.00 -15.40
CA ALA A 481 31.28 1.91 -16.67
C ALA A 481 31.96 2.79 -17.75
N PRO A 482 31.98 2.34 -19.02
CA PRO A 482 32.54 3.14 -20.11
C PRO A 482 31.72 4.42 -20.34
N ILE A 483 32.41 5.50 -20.73
CA ILE A 483 31.74 6.73 -21.17
C ILE A 483 31.47 6.62 -22.66
N GLU A 484 30.21 6.40 -23.03
CA GLU A 484 29.78 6.40 -24.42
C GLU A 484 29.43 7.81 -24.88
N LYS A 485 30.34 8.43 -25.64
CA LYS A 485 30.07 9.70 -26.31
C LYS A 485 29.07 9.50 -27.43
N LYS A 486 28.07 10.39 -27.51
CA LYS A 486 27.14 10.42 -28.63
C LYS A 486 27.87 10.78 -29.93
N GLN A 487 27.70 9.96 -30.97
CA GLN A 487 28.15 10.35 -32.30
C GLN A 487 27.20 11.38 -32.88
N VAL A 488 27.72 12.58 -33.14
CA VAL A 488 26.92 13.72 -33.58
C VAL A 488 27.19 13.99 -35.07
N PRO A 489 26.15 14.06 -35.93
CA PRO A 489 26.31 14.31 -37.35
C PRO A 489 26.75 15.75 -37.63
N ALA A 490 27.69 15.94 -38.58
CA ALA A 490 28.12 17.27 -39.03
C ALA A 490 27.06 18.01 -39.88
N ARG A 491 26.21 17.25 -40.59
CA ARG A 491 25.08 17.77 -41.39
C ARG A 491 24.01 18.42 -40.50
N ARG A 492 23.07 19.13 -41.14
CA ARG A 492 21.78 19.49 -40.52
C ARG A 492 21.17 18.27 -39.84
N ALA A 493 20.72 18.46 -38.60
CA ALA A 493 20.22 17.39 -37.76
C ALA A 493 19.19 17.91 -36.77
N ARG A 494 18.36 17.00 -36.24
CA ARG A 494 17.39 17.32 -35.18
C ARG A 494 18.08 17.43 -33.83
N MET A 495 17.48 18.17 -32.91
CA MET A 495 18.00 18.32 -31.54
C MET A 495 18.23 16.95 -30.87
N GLU A 496 17.34 15.99 -31.09
CA GLU A 496 17.47 14.63 -30.58
C GLU A 496 18.68 13.86 -31.13
N GLU A 497 19.28 14.27 -32.26
CA GLU A 497 20.53 13.72 -32.80
C GLU A 497 21.77 14.41 -32.20
N LEU A 498 21.62 15.61 -31.62
CA LEU A 498 22.73 16.41 -31.10
C LEU A 498 22.87 16.31 -29.57
N ALA A 499 21.76 16.48 -28.85
CA ALA A 499 21.76 16.55 -27.39
C ALA A 499 21.96 15.17 -26.75
N ARG A 500 22.67 15.13 -25.62
CA ARG A 500 22.77 13.92 -24.80
C ARG A 500 21.50 13.71 -23.98
N ILE A 501 20.98 14.78 -23.39
CA ILE A 501 19.77 14.79 -22.58
C ILE A 501 18.87 15.90 -23.10
N ILE A 502 17.59 15.57 -23.29
CA ILE A 502 16.50 16.53 -23.47
C ILE A 502 15.44 16.10 -22.46
N ARG A 503 15.09 16.97 -21.53
CA ARG A 503 14.12 16.63 -20.48
C ARG A 503 13.27 17.83 -20.10
N SER A 504 12.12 17.52 -19.52
CA SER A 504 11.27 18.48 -18.83
C SER A 504 11.05 18.03 -17.40
N LYS A 505 10.90 18.98 -16.48
CA LYS A 505 10.68 18.72 -15.06
C LYS A 505 10.07 19.94 -14.38
N ASN A 506 9.38 19.75 -13.26
CA ASN A 506 8.83 20.85 -12.46
C ASN A 506 9.92 21.71 -11.82
N SER A 507 9.61 22.98 -11.57
CA SER A 507 10.35 23.86 -10.64
C SER A 507 9.34 24.44 -9.67
N GLY A 508 9.07 23.67 -8.61
CA GLY A 508 7.91 23.91 -7.75
C GLY A 508 6.56 23.68 -8.46
N PRO A 509 5.43 23.99 -7.79
CA PRO A 509 4.10 23.61 -8.26
C PRO A 509 3.60 24.41 -9.46
N PHE A 510 4.21 25.55 -9.79
CA PHE A 510 3.65 26.52 -10.75
C PHE A 510 4.54 26.78 -11.96
N GLU A 511 5.72 26.14 -12.04
CA GLU A 511 6.66 26.32 -13.14
C GLU A 511 7.05 24.98 -13.78
N LEU A 512 7.30 25.02 -15.07
CA LEU A 512 7.78 23.90 -15.86
C LEU A 512 9.12 24.27 -16.49
N THR A 513 10.10 23.40 -16.32
CA THR A 513 11.45 23.62 -16.82
C THR A 513 11.83 22.63 -17.90
N PHE A 514 12.71 23.05 -18.79
CA PHE A 514 13.26 22.29 -19.89
C PHE A 514 14.78 22.41 -19.87
N ASP A 515 15.45 21.27 -19.95
CA ASP A 515 16.91 21.20 -20.00
C ASP A 515 17.33 20.46 -21.26
N ILE A 516 18.28 21.04 -22.00
CA ILE A 516 19.02 20.36 -23.07
C ILE A 516 20.49 20.35 -22.69
N MET A 517 21.14 19.18 -22.71
CA MET A 517 22.54 19.03 -22.30
C MET A 517 23.34 18.33 -23.40
N PHE A 518 24.62 18.70 -23.55
CA PHE A 518 25.51 18.18 -24.58
C PHE A 518 26.77 17.56 -23.95
N ASP A 519 27.29 16.49 -24.58
CA ASP A 519 28.55 15.84 -24.16
C ASP A 519 29.80 16.58 -24.66
N ASP A 520 29.63 17.52 -25.60
CA ASP A 520 30.70 18.14 -26.37
C ASP A 520 30.47 19.64 -26.55
N GLU A 521 31.53 20.41 -26.29
CA GLU A 521 31.50 21.88 -26.32
C GLU A 521 31.27 22.43 -27.73
N ALA A 522 31.78 21.78 -28.79
CA ALA A 522 31.56 22.23 -30.16
C ALA A 522 30.09 22.04 -30.58
N VAL A 523 29.44 20.97 -30.11
CA VAL A 523 28.00 20.73 -30.33
C VAL A 523 27.16 21.76 -29.57
N TYR A 524 27.51 22.04 -28.32
CA TYR A 524 26.88 23.10 -27.53
C TYR A 524 26.97 24.46 -28.23
N ASN A 525 28.16 24.86 -28.69
CA ASN A 525 28.38 26.11 -29.38
C ASN A 525 27.61 26.18 -30.71
N ARG A 526 27.59 25.08 -31.49
CA ARG A 526 26.77 24.97 -32.71
C ARG A 526 25.30 25.26 -32.44
N VAL A 527 24.72 24.71 -31.37
CA VAL A 527 23.31 24.97 -31.03
C VAL A 527 23.11 26.40 -30.53
N ARG A 528 24.03 26.91 -29.71
CA ARG A 528 24.00 28.29 -29.20
C ARG A 528 24.00 29.32 -30.32
N GLU A 529 24.89 29.17 -31.28
CA GLU A 529 25.06 30.09 -32.41
C GLU A 529 23.93 29.99 -33.44
N ALA A 530 23.29 28.82 -33.55
CA ALA A 530 22.16 28.62 -34.46
C ALA A 530 20.92 29.45 -34.09
N ASN A 531 20.83 29.99 -32.86
CA ASN A 531 19.70 30.79 -32.38
C ASN A 531 18.32 30.11 -32.56
N VAL A 532 18.27 28.79 -32.39
CA VAL A 532 17.05 27.98 -32.54
C VAL A 532 16.28 27.78 -31.23
N LEU A 533 16.73 28.40 -30.13
CA LEU A 533 16.14 28.29 -28.78
C LEU A 533 15.74 29.67 -28.22
N THR A 534 15.27 30.58 -29.07
CA THR A 534 14.83 31.94 -28.68
C THR A 534 13.44 31.93 -28.06
N ASN A 535 13.06 33.02 -27.38
CA ASN A 535 11.71 33.16 -26.82
C ASN A 535 10.61 33.01 -27.88
N ASP A 536 10.81 33.54 -29.08
CA ASP A 536 9.82 33.41 -30.18
C ASP A 536 9.59 31.95 -30.59
N VAL A 537 10.65 31.13 -30.59
CA VAL A 537 10.52 29.69 -30.84
C VAL A 537 9.76 29.01 -29.72
N ILE A 538 10.09 29.30 -28.45
CA ILE A 538 9.41 28.69 -27.29
C ILE A 538 7.92 29.09 -27.23
N LYS A 539 7.59 30.35 -27.49
CA LYS A 539 6.20 30.82 -27.61
C LYS A 539 5.45 30.04 -28.67
N SER A 540 6.05 29.85 -29.84
CA SER A 540 5.43 29.08 -30.92
C SER A 540 5.27 27.60 -30.58
N LEU A 541 6.24 26.98 -29.92
CA LEU A 541 6.21 25.55 -29.58
C LEU A 541 5.18 25.25 -28.50
N TYR A 542 5.11 26.08 -27.46
CA TYR A 542 4.29 25.80 -26.27
C TYR A 542 3.03 26.68 -26.16
N ARG A 543 2.75 27.57 -27.13
CA ARG A 543 1.61 28.51 -27.10
C ARG A 543 1.56 29.39 -25.85
N VAL A 544 2.72 29.87 -25.43
CA VAL A 544 2.89 30.79 -24.31
C VAL A 544 3.19 32.21 -24.79
N GLN A 545 3.03 33.20 -23.90
CA GLN A 545 3.38 34.60 -24.09
C GLN A 545 4.76 34.93 -23.48
N ASP A 546 5.29 36.12 -23.79
CA ASP A 546 6.62 36.53 -23.30
C ASP A 546 6.69 36.61 -21.77
N ASP A 547 5.63 37.07 -21.09
CA ASP A 547 5.59 37.16 -19.63
C ASP A 547 5.37 35.80 -18.93
N GLU A 548 5.13 34.74 -19.71
CA GLU A 548 5.03 33.36 -19.24
C GLU A 548 6.37 32.61 -19.34
N ILE A 549 7.38 33.17 -20.03
CA ILE A 549 8.75 32.65 -20.07
C ILE A 549 9.56 33.32 -18.95
N LEU A 550 9.84 32.56 -17.89
CA LEU A 550 10.52 33.05 -16.68
C LEU A 550 12.05 33.06 -16.84
N THR A 551 12.58 32.06 -17.54
CA THR A 551 14.01 31.93 -17.84
C THR A 551 14.17 31.34 -19.23
N ASN A 552 15.11 31.84 -20.02
CA ASN A 552 15.60 31.19 -21.23
C ASN A 552 17.08 31.55 -21.40
N MET A 553 17.98 30.60 -21.12
CA MET A 553 19.42 30.88 -21.08
C MET A 553 20.26 29.65 -21.37
N PHE A 554 21.48 29.91 -21.84
CA PHE A 554 22.54 28.92 -21.90
C PHE A 554 23.33 28.93 -20.58
N PHE A 555 23.77 27.75 -20.15
CA PHE A 555 24.55 27.51 -18.93
C PHE A 555 25.80 26.71 -19.28
N GLU A 556 26.90 27.44 -19.51
CA GLU A 556 28.19 26.92 -19.95
C GLU A 556 28.80 25.85 -19.03
N PRO A 557 28.76 25.97 -17.67
CA PRO A 557 29.39 24.99 -16.78
C PRO A 557 28.89 23.54 -16.98
N ALA A 558 27.65 23.39 -17.46
CA ALA A 558 27.04 22.08 -17.72
C ALA A 558 26.81 21.81 -19.21
N LEU A 559 27.39 22.60 -20.12
CA LEU A 559 27.12 22.55 -21.56
C LEU A 559 25.62 22.40 -21.83
N ALA A 560 24.82 23.29 -21.24
CA ALA A 560 23.37 23.11 -21.21
C ALA A 560 22.60 24.36 -21.63
N TRP A 561 21.36 24.16 -22.02
CA TRP A 561 20.35 25.19 -22.18
C TRP A 561 19.21 24.95 -21.18
N LYS A 562 18.70 26.03 -20.59
CA LYS A 562 17.62 26.05 -19.61
C LYS A 562 16.51 26.97 -20.08
N CYS A 563 15.28 26.46 -20.10
CA CYS A 563 14.10 27.29 -20.19
C CYS A 563 13.12 26.95 -19.08
N THR A 564 12.46 27.97 -18.52
CA THR A 564 11.41 27.81 -17.52
C THR A 564 10.21 28.65 -17.92
N ILE A 565 9.04 28.04 -17.94
CA ILE A 565 7.77 28.69 -18.26
C ILE A 565 6.77 28.53 -17.10
N LYS A 566 5.78 29.43 -17.02
CA LYS A 566 4.61 29.24 -16.15
C LYS A 566 3.84 28.00 -16.58
N ARG A 567 3.35 27.22 -15.62
CA ARG A 567 2.47 26.08 -15.92
C ARG A 567 1.05 26.56 -16.24
N PRO A 568 0.36 25.91 -17.20
CA PRO A 568 -1.07 26.15 -17.41
C PRO A 568 -1.94 25.76 -16.21
N TRP A 569 -1.46 24.82 -15.39
CA TRP A 569 -2.12 24.37 -14.17
C TRP A 569 -1.12 24.15 -13.05
N ALA A 570 -1.55 24.44 -11.83
CA ALA A 570 -0.79 24.08 -10.63
C ALA A 570 -0.62 22.56 -10.55
N GLN A 571 0.56 22.12 -10.13
CA GLN A 571 0.91 20.72 -9.97
C GLN A 571 -0.11 19.97 -9.10
N GLY A 572 -0.61 18.84 -9.61
CA GLY A 572 -1.53 17.96 -8.90
C GLY A 572 -2.92 18.55 -8.66
N SER A 573 -3.26 19.71 -9.25
CA SER A 573 -4.61 20.27 -9.19
C SER A 573 -5.61 19.44 -10.00
N VAL A 574 -6.89 19.75 -9.85
CA VAL A 574 -7.97 19.15 -10.64
C VAL A 574 -7.73 19.43 -12.14
N GLY A 575 -7.76 18.39 -12.97
CA GLY A 575 -7.52 18.52 -14.42
C GLY A 575 -6.07 18.65 -14.86
N GLU A 576 -5.11 18.58 -13.95
CA GLU A 576 -3.68 18.52 -14.27
C GLU A 576 -3.34 17.19 -14.97
N ARG A 577 -2.35 17.21 -15.89
CA ARG A 577 -2.11 16.11 -16.87
C ARG A 577 -0.75 15.45 -16.76
N ASP A 578 0.22 16.09 -16.13
CA ASP A 578 1.59 15.60 -15.97
C ASP A 578 2.16 16.17 -14.67
N THR A 579 1.75 15.56 -13.55
CA THR A 579 2.09 16.02 -12.20
C THR A 579 3.58 16.18 -11.99
N LEU A 580 4.41 15.44 -12.73
CA LEU A 580 5.87 15.50 -12.64
C LEU A 580 6.52 16.38 -13.72
N GLY A 581 5.75 16.85 -14.70
CA GLY A 581 6.21 17.67 -15.82
C GLY A 581 7.19 16.94 -16.73
N THR A 582 7.16 15.61 -16.77
CA THR A 582 8.22 14.79 -17.39
C THR A 582 8.08 14.60 -18.90
N GLN A 583 6.88 14.82 -19.45
CA GLN A 583 6.57 14.51 -20.85
C GLN A 583 6.42 15.75 -21.74
N GLN A 584 6.75 16.93 -21.22
CA GLN A 584 6.58 18.19 -21.96
C GLN A 584 7.74 18.50 -22.90
N HIS A 585 8.86 17.77 -22.82
CA HIS A 585 10.06 18.00 -23.63
C HIS A 585 9.94 17.58 -25.10
N ALA A 586 8.90 16.82 -25.47
CA ALA A 586 8.80 16.15 -26.77
C ALA A 586 8.90 17.10 -27.97
N LEU A 587 8.36 18.33 -27.86
CA LEU A 587 8.42 19.32 -28.94
C LEU A 587 9.83 19.83 -29.23
N LEU A 588 10.75 19.72 -28.27
CA LEU A 588 12.16 20.13 -28.44
C LEU A 588 12.95 19.14 -29.29
N LEU A 589 12.55 17.87 -29.33
CA LEU A 589 13.27 16.79 -30.03
C LEU A 589 13.44 17.10 -31.53
N GLY A 590 12.37 17.63 -32.14
CA GLY A 590 12.28 17.89 -33.57
C GLY A 590 12.87 19.22 -34.05
N ILE A 591 13.41 20.06 -33.16
CA ILE A 591 14.02 21.33 -33.56
C ILE A 591 15.20 21.06 -34.50
N GLU A 592 15.16 21.60 -35.71
CA GLU A 592 16.25 21.47 -36.67
C GLU A 592 17.40 22.42 -36.34
N VAL A 593 18.62 21.89 -36.31
CA VAL A 593 19.85 22.66 -36.10
C VAL A 593 20.68 22.62 -37.40
N PRO A 594 21.07 23.78 -37.95
CA PRO A 594 21.93 23.88 -39.13
C PRO A 594 23.25 23.10 -38.97
N GLU A 595 23.91 22.80 -40.09
CA GLU A 595 25.22 22.13 -40.10
C GLU A 595 26.30 22.94 -39.35
N ALA A 596 27.35 22.25 -38.87
CA ALA A 596 28.45 22.93 -38.20
C ALA A 596 29.17 23.87 -39.18
N SER A 597 29.33 25.15 -38.80
CA SER A 597 30.09 26.13 -39.57
C SER A 597 31.57 25.71 -39.65
N SER A 598 32.21 25.92 -40.81
CA SER A 598 33.62 25.54 -41.05
C SER A 598 34.64 26.27 -40.16
N ASP A 599 34.22 27.29 -39.43
CA ASP A 599 35.08 28.14 -38.58
C ASP A 599 35.23 27.61 -37.14
N ASN A 600 34.33 26.74 -36.66
CA ASN A 600 34.35 26.22 -35.28
C ASN A 600 35.31 25.04 -35.04
N ALA A 601 36.06 24.61 -36.07
CA ALA A 601 37.13 23.61 -35.91
C ALA A 601 38.42 24.21 -35.30
N LYS A 602 38.47 25.52 -35.04
CA LYS A 602 39.68 26.23 -34.59
C LYS A 602 39.41 27.29 -33.50
N SER A 603 38.94 26.89 -32.32
CA SER A 603 39.06 27.78 -31.14
C SER A 603 39.09 27.03 -29.81
N SER A 604 40.09 26.18 -29.62
CA SER A 604 40.62 25.89 -28.28
C SER A 604 41.53 27.04 -27.86
N LYS A 605 40.96 28.17 -27.39
CA LYS A 605 41.60 29.18 -26.51
C LYS A 605 40.72 30.43 -26.37
N GLY A 606 40.21 30.63 -25.16
CA GLY A 606 40.31 31.89 -24.41
C GLY A 606 39.50 33.11 -24.86
N GLU A 607 38.53 33.44 -24.00
CA GLU A 607 37.96 34.77 -23.69
C GLU A 607 36.72 35.29 -24.47
N PRO A 608 35.82 36.00 -23.75
CA PRO A 608 34.40 36.11 -24.06
C PRO A 608 34.09 37.40 -24.82
N ILE A 609 32.88 37.57 -25.39
CA ILE A 609 32.14 38.86 -25.48
C ILE A 609 30.74 38.72 -26.12
N HIS A 610 29.79 39.39 -25.46
CA HIS A 610 28.52 40.03 -25.84
C HIS A 610 27.56 39.55 -26.95
N VAL A 611 26.35 39.29 -26.45
CA VAL A 611 24.96 39.50 -26.93
C VAL A 611 24.72 40.62 -27.98
N ASN A 612 23.96 40.32 -29.04
CA ASN A 612 22.63 40.90 -29.34
C ASN A 612 22.13 40.66 -30.78
N GLY A 613 20.81 40.42 -30.91
CA GLY A 613 20.03 41.12 -31.93
C GLY A 613 19.32 40.32 -33.03
N ILE A 614 18.21 39.65 -32.68
CA ILE A 614 16.85 39.79 -33.25
C ILE A 614 16.70 40.13 -34.76
N ASN A 615 16.03 39.28 -35.54
CA ASN A 615 14.72 39.55 -36.19
C ASN A 615 14.44 38.66 -37.43
N GLY A 616 13.29 37.98 -37.38
CA GLY A 616 12.22 38.21 -38.37
C GLY A 616 12.11 37.23 -39.55
N VAL A 617 11.09 36.35 -39.54
CA VAL A 617 9.71 36.44 -40.10
C VAL A 617 9.57 35.82 -41.51
N ASN A 618 8.48 35.05 -41.67
CA ASN A 618 7.74 34.68 -42.89
C ASN A 618 8.40 33.61 -43.78
N GLY A 619 7.68 32.62 -44.33
CA GLY A 619 6.26 32.37 -44.50
C GLY A 619 6.13 31.34 -45.63
N VAL A 620 5.20 30.38 -45.53
CA VAL A 620 3.98 30.32 -46.38
C VAL A 620 3.99 29.16 -47.40
N ASN A 621 2.99 28.28 -47.20
CA ASN A 621 2.14 27.51 -48.13
C ASN A 621 2.65 26.42 -49.10
N GLY A 622 1.79 25.40 -49.20
CA GLY A 622 1.36 24.80 -50.48
C GLY A 622 1.56 23.28 -50.53
N SER A 623 0.62 22.44 -50.08
CA SER A 623 -0.64 22.01 -50.74
C SER A 623 -0.54 20.75 -51.61
N ASN A 624 -1.34 19.76 -51.19
CA ASN A 624 -2.18 18.83 -51.97
C ASN A 624 -1.60 17.72 -52.85
N GLY A 625 -2.26 16.55 -52.74
CA GLY A 625 -2.17 15.46 -53.72
C GLY A 625 -2.79 14.13 -53.26
N THR A 626 -4.11 14.01 -53.35
CA THR A 626 -4.94 12.81 -53.18
C THR A 626 -4.79 11.76 -54.29
N THR A 627 -5.05 10.47 -53.99
CA THR A 627 -5.88 9.57 -54.83
C THR A 627 -6.39 8.33 -54.09
N HIS A 628 -7.66 8.01 -54.32
CA HIS A 628 -8.47 6.86 -53.86
C HIS A 628 -8.22 5.56 -54.64
N VAL A 629 -8.56 4.39 -54.07
CA VAL A 629 -9.36 3.31 -54.72
C VAL A 629 -10.18 2.52 -53.66
N ASN A 630 -11.43 2.19 -54.01
CA ASN A 630 -12.45 1.43 -53.26
C ASN A 630 -12.39 -0.10 -53.48
N GLY A 631 -13.04 -0.87 -52.60
CA GLY A 631 -13.51 -2.23 -52.89
C GLY A 631 -14.36 -2.85 -51.77
N ASN A 632 -15.67 -2.99 -52.00
CA ASN A 632 -16.68 -3.61 -51.12
C ASN A 632 -16.76 -5.14 -51.29
N GLY A 633 -17.24 -5.84 -50.26
CA GLY A 633 -17.76 -7.21 -50.35
C GLY A 633 -18.48 -7.65 -49.06
N LEU A 634 -19.81 -7.86 -49.15
CA LEU A 634 -20.68 -8.43 -48.11
C LEU A 634 -20.51 -9.96 -48.00
N THR A 635 -20.77 -10.53 -46.82
CA THR A 635 -21.79 -11.58 -46.59
C THR A 635 -22.06 -11.84 -45.10
N SER A 636 -23.31 -12.23 -44.82
CA SER A 636 -23.99 -12.46 -43.55
C SER A 636 -23.91 -13.91 -43.06
N HIS A 637 -23.95 -14.17 -41.75
CA HIS A 637 -24.51 -15.40 -41.16
C HIS A 637 -25.12 -15.17 -39.76
N LEU A 638 -26.18 -15.94 -39.49
CA LEU A 638 -27.17 -15.85 -38.40
C LEU A 638 -26.76 -16.57 -37.09
N HIS A 639 -27.25 -16.01 -35.99
CA HIS A 639 -27.68 -16.56 -34.69
C HIS A 639 -27.05 -17.83 -34.08
N LEU A 640 -26.66 -17.72 -32.81
CA LEU A 640 -27.06 -18.62 -31.71
C LEU A 640 -27.03 -17.86 -30.37
N SER A 641 -28.14 -17.90 -29.66
CA SER A 641 -28.41 -17.30 -28.36
C SER A 641 -27.81 -18.12 -27.21
N ASN A 642 -27.18 -17.47 -26.23
CA ASN A 642 -27.02 -18.00 -24.88
C ASN A 642 -27.17 -16.86 -23.88
N GLY A 643 -28.20 -16.96 -23.03
CA GLY A 643 -28.50 -15.98 -21.98
C GLY A 643 -27.50 -16.06 -20.84
N SER A 644 -26.92 -14.91 -20.49
CA SER A 644 -26.20 -14.71 -19.23
C SER A 644 -27.12 -14.02 -18.25
N ALA A 645 -27.36 -14.66 -17.10
CA ALA A 645 -28.06 -14.10 -15.97
C ALA A 645 -27.43 -12.76 -15.54
N THR A 646 -28.24 -11.71 -15.52
CA THR A 646 -27.95 -10.41 -14.91
C THR A 646 -27.71 -10.56 -13.40
N PRO A 647 -26.65 -9.97 -12.82
CA PRO A 647 -26.57 -9.79 -11.38
C PRO A 647 -27.54 -8.66 -10.98
N THR A 648 -28.59 -9.03 -10.25
CA THR A 648 -29.53 -8.12 -9.62
C THR A 648 -28.85 -7.21 -8.60
N SER A 649 -28.95 -5.90 -8.84
CA SER A 649 -29.02 -4.76 -7.90
C SER A 649 -28.45 -4.88 -6.48
N LYS A 650 -27.52 -3.96 -6.14
CA LYS A 650 -27.14 -3.54 -4.78
C LYS A 650 -28.33 -2.88 -4.02
N LEU A 651 -29.30 -3.66 -3.58
CA LEU A 651 -30.10 -3.37 -2.39
C LEU A 651 -29.62 -4.32 -1.30
N GLY A 652 -29.28 -3.81 -0.12
CA GLY A 652 -28.88 -4.65 1.02
C GLY A 652 -29.96 -5.68 1.33
N PHE A 653 -29.63 -6.96 1.23
CA PHE A 653 -30.51 -8.05 1.65
C PHE A 653 -30.68 -7.96 3.16
N ASP A 654 -31.90 -7.71 3.63
CA ASP A 654 -32.21 -7.72 5.05
C ASP A 654 -32.25 -9.17 5.55
N ARG A 655 -31.25 -9.56 6.35
CA ARG A 655 -31.17 -10.91 6.96
C ARG A 655 -31.70 -10.93 8.40
N THR A 656 -32.23 -9.82 8.91
CA THR A 656 -32.65 -9.72 10.32
C THR A 656 -33.84 -10.62 10.69
N SER A 657 -34.58 -11.14 9.70
CA SER A 657 -35.65 -12.12 9.90
C SER A 657 -35.24 -13.57 9.62
N PHE A 658 -33.98 -13.83 9.25
CA PHE A 658 -33.58 -15.17 8.80
C PHE A 658 -33.68 -16.21 9.92
N LEU A 659 -34.20 -17.37 9.53
CA LEU A 659 -34.11 -18.63 10.26
C LEU A 659 -32.93 -19.47 9.74
N SER A 660 -32.65 -20.62 10.35
CA SER A 660 -31.54 -21.50 9.95
C SER A 660 -31.69 -21.96 8.49
N ARG A 661 -32.92 -22.26 8.05
CA ARG A 661 -33.20 -22.61 6.65
C ARG A 661 -32.85 -21.50 5.66
N ASP A 662 -33.00 -20.24 6.07
CA ASP A 662 -32.72 -19.09 5.21
C ASP A 662 -31.22 -18.82 5.15
N VAL A 663 -30.49 -19.08 6.25
CA VAL A 663 -29.02 -19.09 6.24
C VAL A 663 -28.49 -20.13 5.25
N VAL A 664 -29.03 -21.36 5.27
CA VAL A 664 -28.64 -22.40 4.30
C VAL A 664 -28.97 -21.95 2.88
N ARG A 665 -30.19 -21.48 2.64
CA ARG A 665 -30.65 -21.05 1.31
C ARG A 665 -29.81 -19.90 0.77
N ASP A 666 -29.51 -18.88 1.57
CA ASP A 666 -28.72 -17.71 1.16
C ASP A 666 -27.32 -18.13 0.72
N ILE A 667 -26.63 -18.93 1.54
CA ILE A 667 -25.27 -19.39 1.21
C ILE A 667 -25.29 -20.38 0.04
N TRP A 668 -26.27 -21.29 -0.01
CA TRP A 668 -26.44 -22.24 -1.10
C TRP A 668 -26.63 -21.53 -2.45
N ASN A 669 -27.45 -20.49 -2.47
CA ASN A 669 -27.70 -19.65 -3.64
C ASN A 669 -26.46 -18.84 -4.03
N GLY A 670 -25.77 -18.24 -3.05
CA GLY A 670 -24.53 -17.51 -3.30
C GLY A 670 -23.41 -18.38 -3.88
N LEU A 671 -23.39 -19.68 -3.53
CA LEU A 671 -22.49 -20.67 -4.13
C LEU A 671 -22.99 -21.25 -5.46
N SER A 672 -24.16 -20.83 -5.94
CA SER A 672 -24.79 -21.27 -7.20
C SER A 672 -24.96 -22.79 -7.28
N LEU A 673 -25.39 -23.42 -6.18
CA LEU A 673 -25.58 -24.86 -6.09
C LEU A 673 -26.98 -25.31 -6.55
N PRO A 674 -27.18 -26.59 -6.91
CA PRO A 674 -28.45 -27.10 -7.42
C PRO A 674 -29.62 -26.90 -6.44
N GLN A 675 -30.69 -26.25 -6.90
CA GLN A 675 -31.80 -25.85 -6.02
C GLN A 675 -32.61 -27.03 -5.48
N ASP A 676 -32.74 -28.12 -6.24
CA ASP A 676 -33.54 -29.28 -5.83
C ASP A 676 -33.01 -29.96 -4.56
N ALA A 677 -31.70 -29.88 -4.29
CA ALA A 677 -31.09 -30.42 -3.08
C ALA A 677 -31.65 -29.79 -1.80
N LEU A 678 -32.09 -28.52 -1.82
CA LEU A 678 -32.67 -27.85 -0.66
C LEU A 678 -33.93 -28.55 -0.13
N ARG A 679 -34.62 -29.35 -0.96
CA ARG A 679 -35.81 -30.12 -0.55
C ARG A 679 -35.47 -31.30 0.35
N SER A 680 -34.21 -31.74 0.37
CA SER A 680 -33.75 -32.85 1.20
C SER A 680 -33.40 -32.42 2.63
N LEU A 681 -33.52 -31.13 2.96
CA LEU A 681 -33.11 -30.62 4.27
C LEU A 681 -34.26 -30.57 5.28
N GLU A 682 -34.05 -31.16 6.45
CA GLU A 682 -34.91 -31.04 7.62
C GLU A 682 -34.18 -30.42 8.80
N LEU A 683 -34.76 -29.34 9.34
CA LEU A 683 -34.21 -28.58 10.46
C LEU A 683 -35.19 -28.59 11.65
N PRO A 684 -35.25 -29.68 12.44
CA PRO A 684 -36.08 -29.72 13.64
C PRO A 684 -35.75 -28.60 14.62
N GLY A 685 -36.79 -27.91 15.09
CA GLY A 685 -36.66 -26.77 16.02
C GLY A 685 -36.22 -25.45 15.37
N ASP A 686 -36.24 -25.32 14.04
CA ASP A 686 -35.96 -24.05 13.34
C ASP A 686 -37.10 -23.03 13.47
N ASP A 687 -37.32 -22.53 14.69
CA ASP A 687 -38.39 -21.59 15.06
C ASP A 687 -37.85 -20.17 15.39
N GLY A 688 -36.54 -19.98 15.25
CA GLY A 688 -35.87 -18.70 15.51
C GLY A 688 -35.59 -18.40 16.97
N THR A 689 -35.97 -19.29 17.90
CA THR A 689 -35.73 -19.09 19.34
C THR A 689 -34.24 -19.06 19.67
N PRO A 690 -33.82 -18.27 20.68
CA PRO A 690 -32.44 -18.27 21.16
C PRO A 690 -32.05 -19.67 21.68
N GLY A 691 -30.85 -20.14 21.33
CA GLY A 691 -30.33 -21.44 21.81
C GLY A 691 -29.11 -21.34 22.73
N LEU A 692 -28.56 -20.15 22.90
CA LEU A 692 -27.50 -19.82 23.85
C LEU A 692 -27.78 -18.40 24.38
N PRO A 693 -27.34 -18.04 25.59
CA PRO A 693 -27.59 -16.72 26.17
C PRO A 693 -26.78 -15.64 25.45
N SER A 694 -27.35 -15.11 24.36
CA SER A 694 -26.70 -14.15 23.48
C SER A 694 -27.73 -13.32 22.75
N SER A 695 -27.45 -12.04 22.56
CA SER A 695 -28.29 -11.19 21.71
C SER A 695 -28.14 -11.56 20.23
N PHE A 696 -26.98 -12.06 19.79
CA PHE A 696 -26.79 -12.57 18.42
C PHE A 696 -27.49 -13.92 18.20
N LYS A 697 -27.97 -14.15 16.97
CA LYS A 697 -28.63 -15.40 16.54
C LYS A 697 -27.67 -16.57 16.30
N ILE A 698 -26.86 -16.91 17.30
CA ILE A 698 -25.83 -17.95 17.21
C ILE A 698 -26.42 -19.32 16.90
N ALA A 699 -27.57 -19.68 17.48
CA ALA A 699 -28.21 -20.98 17.21
C ALA A 699 -28.68 -21.13 15.75
N SER A 700 -29.14 -20.03 15.12
CA SER A 700 -29.49 -20.04 13.69
C SER A 700 -28.25 -20.15 12.80
N LEU A 701 -27.15 -19.47 13.18
CA LEU A 701 -25.88 -19.63 12.50
C LEU A 701 -25.36 -21.07 12.62
N ALA A 702 -25.39 -21.65 13.83
CA ALA A 702 -24.87 -22.98 14.11
C ALA A 702 -25.61 -24.07 13.32
N GLN A 703 -26.93 -24.14 13.47
CA GLN A 703 -27.75 -25.10 12.72
C GLN A 703 -27.62 -24.86 11.22
N GLY A 704 -27.59 -23.60 10.76
CA GLY A 704 -27.45 -23.26 9.35
C GLY A 704 -26.11 -23.71 8.74
N THR A 705 -24.98 -23.40 9.36
CA THR A 705 -23.66 -23.76 8.80
C THR A 705 -23.39 -25.26 8.86
N ILE A 706 -23.86 -25.95 9.91
CA ILE A 706 -23.74 -27.42 10.02
C ILE A 706 -24.65 -28.12 8.99
N ALA A 707 -25.88 -27.65 8.82
CA ALA A 707 -26.79 -28.13 7.79
C ALA A 707 -26.23 -27.92 6.38
N LEU A 708 -25.60 -26.77 6.12
CA LEU A 708 -24.95 -26.49 4.86
C LEU A 708 -23.85 -27.51 4.55
N SER A 709 -22.99 -27.86 5.52
CA SER A 709 -21.95 -28.88 5.31
C SER A 709 -22.55 -30.27 5.09
N GLY A 710 -23.56 -30.66 5.87
CA GLY A 710 -24.26 -31.94 5.71
C GLY A 710 -24.94 -32.09 4.34
N LEU A 711 -25.62 -31.03 3.88
CA LEU A 711 -26.31 -31.03 2.58
C LEU A 711 -25.34 -31.10 1.40
N LEU A 712 -24.19 -30.42 1.50
CA LEU A 712 -23.13 -30.51 0.49
C LEU A 712 -22.49 -31.89 0.45
N ALA A 713 -22.26 -32.53 1.59
CA ALA A 713 -21.80 -33.91 1.64
C ALA A 713 -22.81 -34.87 0.99
N ALA A 714 -24.11 -34.69 1.27
CA ALA A 714 -25.20 -35.45 0.63
C ALA A 714 -25.28 -35.20 -0.88
N LEU A 715 -25.01 -33.97 -1.35
CA LEU A 715 -24.96 -33.64 -2.77
C LEU A 715 -23.80 -34.38 -3.48
N ILE A 716 -22.61 -34.38 -2.89
CA ILE A 716 -21.46 -35.14 -3.44
C ILE A 716 -21.78 -36.64 -3.44
N HIS A 717 -22.41 -37.15 -2.39
CA HIS A 717 -22.83 -38.56 -2.31
C HIS A 717 -23.86 -38.92 -3.39
N SER A 718 -24.82 -38.04 -3.66
CA SER A 718 -25.80 -38.17 -4.73
C SER A 718 -25.13 -38.21 -6.10
N GLN A 719 -24.21 -37.29 -6.37
CA GLN A 719 -23.45 -37.26 -7.63
C GLN A 719 -22.57 -38.51 -7.81
N ARG A 720 -21.90 -38.95 -6.74
CA ARG A 720 -21.04 -40.14 -6.74
C ARG A 720 -21.83 -41.41 -7.08
N ASN A 721 -23.01 -41.58 -6.49
CA ASN A 721 -23.79 -42.81 -6.62
C ASN A 721 -24.91 -42.73 -7.66
N GLN A 722 -25.12 -41.57 -8.29
CA GLN A 722 -26.22 -41.33 -9.25
C GLN A 722 -27.61 -41.61 -8.64
N ILE A 723 -27.81 -41.18 -7.39
CA ILE A 723 -29.08 -41.30 -6.65
C ILE A 723 -29.63 -39.91 -6.31
N PRO A 724 -30.92 -39.76 -5.97
CA PRO A 724 -31.44 -38.50 -5.41
C PRO A 724 -30.66 -38.05 -4.15
N VAL A 725 -30.60 -36.74 -3.89
CA VAL A 725 -29.95 -36.19 -2.69
C VAL A 725 -30.63 -36.75 -1.44
N PRO A 726 -29.94 -37.54 -0.60
CA PRO A 726 -30.55 -38.14 0.58
C PRO A 726 -31.00 -37.07 1.57
N LYS A 727 -32.00 -37.42 2.38
CA LYS A 727 -32.51 -36.54 3.42
C LYS A 727 -31.44 -36.25 4.48
N VAL A 728 -31.29 -34.98 4.83
CA VAL A 728 -30.32 -34.46 5.81
C VAL A 728 -31.07 -33.82 6.96
N THR A 729 -30.85 -34.31 8.17
CA THR A 729 -31.52 -33.81 9.38
C THR A 729 -30.50 -33.22 10.35
N VAL A 730 -30.75 -31.98 10.81
CA VAL A 730 -29.90 -31.29 11.80
C VAL A 730 -30.76 -30.66 12.90
N PRO A 731 -30.87 -31.29 14.09
CA PRO A 731 -31.63 -30.72 15.21
C PRO A 731 -30.98 -29.47 15.80
N ARG A 732 -31.75 -28.39 16.03
CA ARG A 732 -31.23 -27.09 16.49
C ARG A 732 -30.45 -27.16 17.80
N LYS A 733 -31.00 -27.82 18.84
CA LYS A 733 -30.35 -27.95 20.15
C LYS A 733 -29.00 -28.65 20.04
N HIS A 734 -28.94 -29.77 19.30
CA HIS A 734 -27.71 -30.53 19.11
C HIS A 734 -26.65 -29.70 18.35
N ALA A 735 -27.02 -29.03 17.26
CA ALA A 735 -26.11 -28.16 16.51
C ALA A 735 -25.57 -27.00 17.35
N THR A 736 -26.41 -26.46 18.23
CA THR A 736 -26.02 -25.37 19.15
C THR A 736 -25.02 -25.85 20.21
N VAL A 737 -25.23 -27.06 20.74
CA VAL A 737 -24.28 -27.73 21.64
C VAL A 737 -22.96 -28.05 20.92
N GLU A 738 -23.00 -28.48 19.65
CA GLU A 738 -21.80 -28.79 18.86
C GLU A 738 -20.88 -27.57 18.68
N PHE A 739 -21.43 -26.35 18.63
CA PHE A 739 -20.68 -25.08 18.65
C PHE A 739 -19.90 -24.80 19.95
N LYS A 740 -19.98 -25.68 20.94
CA LYS A 740 -19.21 -25.66 22.19
C LYS A 740 -18.41 -26.96 22.42
N SER A 741 -18.26 -27.81 21.40
CA SER A 741 -17.73 -29.18 21.57
C SER A 741 -16.36 -29.23 22.26
N GLU A 742 -15.50 -28.24 22.04
CA GLU A 742 -14.16 -28.17 22.62
C GLU A 742 -14.16 -27.91 24.14
N ARG A 743 -15.30 -27.49 24.70
CA ARG A 743 -15.46 -27.22 26.14
C ARG A 743 -16.22 -28.31 26.88
N LEU A 744 -16.96 -29.15 26.16
CA LEU A 744 -17.94 -30.09 26.73
C LEU A 744 -17.48 -31.55 26.74
N TYR A 745 -16.24 -31.85 26.32
CA TYR A 745 -15.71 -33.21 26.39
C TYR A 745 -15.14 -33.56 27.77
N VAL A 746 -15.14 -34.86 28.07
CA VAL A 746 -14.51 -35.46 29.25
C VAL A 746 -13.49 -36.49 28.77
N LEU A 747 -12.29 -36.46 29.36
CA LEU A 747 -11.20 -37.39 29.07
C LEU A 747 -10.74 -38.06 30.37
N ASP A 748 -10.83 -39.38 30.45
CA ASP A 748 -10.54 -40.17 31.66
C ASP A 748 -11.24 -39.61 32.91
N GLY A 749 -12.52 -39.30 32.78
CA GLY A 749 -13.35 -38.74 33.85
C GLY A 749 -13.05 -37.27 34.20
N LYS A 750 -12.10 -36.61 33.51
CA LYS A 750 -11.74 -35.21 33.75
C LYS A 750 -12.33 -34.30 32.67
N PRO A 751 -12.90 -33.14 33.02
CA PRO A 751 -13.39 -32.19 32.03
C PRO A 751 -12.24 -31.61 31.19
N ALA A 752 -12.59 -31.03 30.04
CA ALA A 752 -11.65 -30.28 29.21
C ALA A 752 -10.91 -29.20 30.02
N PRO A 753 -9.57 -29.08 29.90
CA PRO A 753 -8.83 -28.02 30.59
C PRO A 753 -9.21 -26.63 30.07
N SER A 754 -9.21 -25.61 30.94
CA SER A 754 -9.45 -24.23 30.51
C SER A 754 -8.39 -23.77 29.50
N PRO A 755 -8.77 -23.15 28.37
CA PRO A 755 -7.83 -22.62 27.37
C PRO A 755 -7.27 -21.23 27.73
N TRP A 756 -7.71 -20.62 28.82
CA TRP A 756 -7.34 -19.26 29.22
C TRP A 756 -6.06 -19.25 30.05
N GLY A 757 -5.12 -18.40 29.67
CA GLY A 757 -3.93 -18.17 30.47
C GLY A 757 -4.19 -17.17 31.63
N PRO A 758 -3.15 -16.91 32.44
CA PRO A 758 -3.27 -16.12 33.67
C PRO A 758 -3.50 -14.63 33.45
N ILE A 759 -3.24 -14.11 32.25
CA ILE A 759 -3.28 -12.67 31.97
C ILE A 759 -4.27 -12.28 30.88
N GLY A 760 -4.83 -13.23 30.15
CA GLY A 760 -5.69 -12.96 29.01
C GLY A 760 -7.01 -12.30 29.39
N GLY A 761 -7.63 -11.68 28.39
CA GLY A 761 -8.94 -11.05 28.53
C GLY A 761 -8.91 -9.56 28.26
N LEU A 762 -9.98 -8.88 28.70
CA LEU A 762 -10.14 -7.44 28.52
C LEU A 762 -9.46 -6.68 29.66
N HIS A 763 -8.70 -5.65 29.30
CA HIS A 763 -7.97 -4.78 30.22
C HIS A 763 -8.27 -3.32 29.93
N LYS A 764 -8.41 -2.54 31.00
CA LYS A 764 -8.66 -1.10 30.90
C LYS A 764 -7.39 -0.37 30.47
N THR A 765 -7.55 0.60 29.59
CA THR A 765 -6.52 1.54 29.12
C THR A 765 -6.92 2.97 29.49
N SER A 766 -6.07 3.96 29.21
CA SER A 766 -6.32 5.37 29.55
C SER A 766 -7.57 5.95 28.86
N ASP A 767 -7.87 5.51 27.63
CA ASP A 767 -8.94 6.05 26.77
C ASP A 767 -10.01 5.00 26.39
N GLY A 768 -9.81 3.74 26.75
CA GLY A 768 -10.67 2.63 26.33
C GLY A 768 -10.26 1.30 26.94
N TYR A 769 -10.29 0.24 26.14
CA TYR A 769 -9.89 -1.11 26.55
C TYR A 769 -9.14 -1.82 25.42
N VAL A 770 -8.26 -2.75 25.80
CA VAL A 770 -7.69 -3.74 24.88
C VAL A 770 -8.02 -5.14 25.36
N ARG A 771 -8.15 -6.08 24.42
CA ARG A 771 -8.13 -7.51 24.71
C ARG A 771 -6.75 -8.08 24.39
N ILE A 772 -6.18 -8.80 25.36
CA ILE A 772 -4.91 -9.53 25.22
C ILE A 772 -5.23 -11.01 25.13
N HIS A 773 -4.64 -11.69 24.14
CA HIS A 773 -4.72 -13.14 23.99
C HIS A 773 -3.42 -13.80 24.48
N ASP A 774 -3.51 -14.76 25.37
CA ASP A 774 -2.36 -15.35 26.08
C ASP A 774 -2.29 -16.89 26.06
N SER A 775 -3.18 -17.57 25.34
CA SER A 775 -3.18 -19.04 25.25
C SER A 775 -1.92 -19.62 24.59
N PHE A 776 -1.04 -18.78 24.03
CA PHE A 776 0.29 -19.18 23.56
C PHE A 776 1.38 -18.49 24.40
N PRO A 777 2.39 -19.23 24.89
CA PRO A 777 3.44 -18.66 25.74
C PRO A 777 4.14 -17.44 25.13
N ASN A 778 4.45 -17.47 23.83
CA ASN A 778 5.07 -16.32 23.15
C ASN A 778 4.17 -15.07 23.10
N HIS A 779 2.85 -15.22 23.17
CA HIS A 779 1.92 -14.10 23.26
C HIS A 779 1.80 -13.60 24.70
N GLY A 780 1.66 -14.50 25.67
CA GLY A 780 1.62 -14.13 27.09
C GLY A 780 2.92 -13.45 27.55
N TYR A 781 4.06 -14.09 27.31
CA TYR A 781 5.38 -13.56 27.69
C TYR A 781 5.70 -12.27 26.94
N GLY A 782 5.39 -12.20 25.65
CA GLY A 782 5.59 -10.98 24.87
C GLY A 782 4.71 -9.82 25.34
N ALA A 783 3.49 -10.08 25.82
CA ALA A 783 2.63 -9.06 26.42
C ALA A 783 3.16 -8.58 27.78
N LEU A 784 3.63 -9.50 28.63
CA LEU A 784 4.28 -9.14 29.90
C LEU A 784 5.56 -8.31 29.65
N GLU A 785 6.39 -8.74 28.72
CA GLU A 785 7.60 -8.02 28.31
C GLU A 785 7.28 -6.63 27.76
N LEU A 786 6.28 -6.51 26.88
CA LEU A 786 5.80 -5.21 26.37
C LEU A 786 5.36 -4.27 27.49
N LEU A 787 4.71 -4.80 28.53
CA LEU A 787 4.23 -4.03 29.68
C LEU A 787 5.28 -3.84 30.79
N GLY A 788 6.49 -4.37 30.61
CA GLY A 788 7.57 -4.31 31.61
C GLY A 788 7.26 -5.08 32.89
N LEU A 789 6.54 -6.20 32.77
CA LEU A 789 6.09 -7.02 33.89
C LEU A 789 6.88 -8.34 33.98
N PRO A 790 7.13 -8.86 35.20
CA PRO A 790 7.76 -10.16 35.38
C PRO A 790 6.85 -11.31 34.92
N LEU A 791 7.41 -12.47 34.60
CA LEU A 791 6.65 -13.66 34.16
C LEU A 791 5.63 -14.17 35.18
N ALA A 792 5.79 -13.82 36.47
CA ALA A 792 4.86 -14.16 37.54
C ALA A 792 3.69 -13.17 37.68
N ALA A 793 3.65 -12.11 36.88
CA ALA A 793 2.58 -11.10 36.94
C ALA A 793 1.24 -11.70 36.53
N ASP A 794 0.18 -11.23 37.19
CA ASP A 794 -1.17 -11.69 36.96
C ASP A 794 -1.99 -10.68 36.13
N ARG A 795 -3.28 -11.01 35.93
CA ARG A 795 -4.23 -10.15 35.22
C ARG A 795 -4.40 -8.77 35.86
N ILE A 796 -4.27 -8.63 37.18
CA ILE A 796 -4.40 -7.36 37.89
C ILE A 796 -3.21 -6.48 37.57
N ASP A 797 -2.00 -7.03 37.61
CA ASP A 797 -0.76 -6.32 37.26
C ASP A 797 -0.78 -5.83 35.82
N VAL A 798 -1.18 -6.71 34.89
CA VAL A 798 -1.37 -6.36 33.48
C VAL A 798 -2.38 -5.23 33.33
N THR A 799 -3.53 -5.32 34.00
CA THR A 799 -4.57 -4.28 33.92
C THR A 799 -4.10 -2.94 34.46
N LYS A 800 -3.30 -2.92 35.54
CA LYS A 800 -2.71 -1.68 36.05
C LYS A 800 -1.76 -1.06 35.01
N LYS A 801 -0.94 -1.88 34.35
CA LYS A 801 0.01 -1.40 33.34
C LYS A 801 -0.64 -0.96 32.04
N THR A 802 -1.72 -1.60 31.61
CA THR A 802 -2.42 -1.17 30.40
C THR A 802 -3.09 0.20 30.56
N GLN A 803 -3.42 0.63 31.79
CA GLN A 803 -3.98 1.96 32.06
C GLN A 803 -3.05 3.12 31.68
N ASP A 804 -1.74 2.86 31.61
CA ASP A 804 -0.74 3.84 31.20
C ASP A 804 -0.73 4.09 29.68
N TRP A 805 -1.47 3.28 28.90
CA TRP A 805 -1.49 3.33 27.44
C TRP A 805 -2.82 3.84 26.90
N ALA A 806 -2.82 4.43 25.71
CA ALA A 806 -4.02 4.52 24.88
C ALA A 806 -4.27 3.17 24.17
N SER A 807 -5.53 2.81 24.00
CA SER A 807 -5.97 1.51 23.48
C SER A 807 -5.45 1.21 22.07
N ILE A 808 -5.52 2.19 21.16
CA ILE A 808 -5.05 2.05 19.78
C ILE A 808 -3.52 2.02 19.71
N ASP A 809 -2.83 2.74 20.59
CA ASP A 809 -1.38 2.76 20.65
C ASP A 809 -0.85 1.41 21.14
N LEU A 810 -1.44 0.86 22.21
CA LEU A 810 -1.08 -0.46 22.73
C LEU A 810 -1.40 -1.59 21.73
N GLU A 811 -2.54 -1.51 21.02
CA GLU A 811 -2.81 -2.40 19.88
C GLU A 811 -1.70 -2.28 18.82
N SER A 812 -1.37 -1.06 18.40
CA SER A 812 -0.40 -0.83 17.32
C SER A 812 0.98 -1.35 17.68
N VAL A 813 1.48 -1.04 18.88
CA VAL A 813 2.77 -1.55 19.38
C VAL A 813 2.74 -3.05 19.58
N GLY A 814 1.64 -3.59 20.12
CA GLY A 814 1.45 -5.04 20.26
C GLY A 814 1.53 -5.77 18.92
N LEU A 815 0.86 -5.24 17.89
CA LEU A 815 0.87 -5.80 16.54
C LEU A 815 2.24 -5.70 15.86
N ASP A 816 2.94 -4.57 16.02
CA ASP A 816 4.32 -4.38 15.53
C ASP A 816 5.27 -5.40 16.17
N ARG A 817 5.06 -5.75 17.44
CA ARG A 817 5.77 -6.82 18.16
C ARG A 817 5.21 -8.22 17.90
N ARG A 818 4.34 -8.38 16.90
CA ARG A 818 3.75 -9.66 16.49
C ARG A 818 2.93 -10.34 17.60
N LEU A 819 2.38 -9.55 18.53
CA LEU A 819 1.49 -10.00 19.60
C LEU A 819 0.02 -9.94 19.16
N ALA A 820 -0.84 -10.52 19.98
CA ALA A 820 -2.27 -10.64 19.72
C ALA A 820 -3.04 -9.77 20.71
N ILE A 821 -2.99 -8.45 20.49
CA ILE A 821 -3.61 -7.42 21.32
C ILE A 821 -4.47 -6.53 20.42
N TYR A 822 -5.73 -6.33 20.77
CA TYR A 822 -6.65 -5.52 19.97
C TYR A 822 -7.48 -4.58 20.84
N ALA A 823 -7.63 -3.34 20.38
CA ALA A 823 -8.50 -2.35 20.99
C ALA A 823 -9.97 -2.75 20.83
N LEU A 824 -10.72 -2.59 21.91
CA LEU A 824 -12.17 -2.70 21.92
C LEU A 824 -12.77 -1.55 21.11
N ARG A 825 -13.66 -1.88 20.18
CA ARG A 825 -14.32 -0.90 19.31
C ARG A 825 -15.82 -1.15 19.32
N SER A 826 -16.59 -0.11 19.01
CA SER A 826 -18.00 -0.18 18.60
C SER A 826 -18.12 -0.50 17.10
N TYR A 827 -19.33 -0.86 16.64
CA TYR A 827 -19.59 -1.04 15.20
C TYR A 827 -19.22 0.19 14.37
N ARG A 828 -19.60 1.39 14.85
CA ARG A 828 -19.26 2.64 14.16
C ARG A 828 -17.76 2.80 13.98
N GLN A 829 -16.97 2.50 15.01
CA GLN A 829 -15.51 2.57 14.94
C GLN A 829 -14.93 1.52 13.99
N TRP A 830 -15.46 0.29 14.00
CA TRP A 830 -15.04 -0.77 13.08
C TRP A 830 -15.37 -0.44 11.62
N ASP A 831 -16.58 0.02 11.33
CA ASP A 831 -17.07 0.29 9.96
C ASP A 831 -16.34 1.45 9.27
N MET A 832 -15.71 2.34 10.04
CA MET A 832 -14.83 3.38 9.50
C MET A 832 -13.47 2.83 9.03
N LEU A 833 -13.03 1.66 9.53
CA LEU A 833 -11.71 1.12 9.21
C LEU A 833 -11.65 0.60 7.76
N PRO A 834 -10.53 0.81 7.05
CA PRO A 834 -10.35 0.26 5.71
C PRO A 834 -10.49 -1.26 5.65
N GLN A 835 -10.14 -1.98 6.74
CA GLN A 835 -10.32 -3.42 6.79
C GLN A 835 -11.79 -3.84 6.73
N SER A 836 -12.68 -3.18 7.48
CA SER A 836 -14.11 -3.52 7.49
C SER A 836 -14.72 -3.39 6.09
N LYS A 837 -14.32 -2.35 5.35
CA LYS A 837 -14.83 -2.04 4.00
C LYS A 837 -14.47 -3.07 2.93
N VAL A 838 -13.37 -3.80 3.09
CA VAL A 838 -12.91 -4.80 2.10
C VAL A 838 -13.39 -6.22 2.39
N ILE A 839 -14.01 -6.45 3.55
CA ILE A 839 -14.59 -7.75 3.90
C ILE A 839 -15.96 -7.85 3.22
N ASP A 840 -16.14 -8.88 2.41
CA ASP A 840 -17.39 -9.13 1.69
C ASP A 840 -18.53 -9.49 2.67
N ASP A 841 -19.78 -9.13 2.32
CA ASP A 841 -20.97 -9.51 3.10
C ASP A 841 -21.30 -11.01 3.02
N PHE A 842 -20.73 -11.69 2.03
CA PHE A 842 -20.87 -13.12 1.81
C PHE A 842 -19.69 -13.89 2.44
N PRO A 843 -19.92 -14.96 3.22
CA PRO A 843 -18.89 -15.51 4.11
C PRO A 843 -17.92 -16.50 3.45
N ILE A 844 -18.17 -16.93 2.20
CA ILE A 844 -17.34 -17.90 1.47
C ILE A 844 -16.95 -17.32 0.11
N SER A 845 -15.67 -17.08 -0.11
CA SER A 845 -15.14 -16.74 -1.44
C SER A 845 -14.66 -18.02 -2.13
N LEU A 846 -15.21 -18.33 -3.31
CA LEU A 846 -14.83 -19.49 -4.12
C LEU A 846 -14.33 -19.00 -5.48
N MET A 847 -13.09 -19.31 -5.81
CA MET A 847 -12.41 -18.83 -7.02
C MET A 847 -11.71 -19.97 -7.75
N ARG A 848 -11.85 -20.06 -9.07
CA ARG A 848 -11.01 -20.96 -9.88
C ARG A 848 -9.62 -20.34 -10.04
N ILE A 849 -8.56 -21.11 -9.75
CA ILE A 849 -7.16 -20.64 -9.76
C ILE A 849 -6.30 -21.31 -10.83
N ALA A 850 -6.70 -22.49 -11.32
CA ALA A 850 -6.00 -23.16 -12.42
C ALA A 850 -6.93 -24.09 -13.21
N SER A 851 -6.43 -24.60 -14.32
CA SER A 851 -7.05 -25.71 -15.06
C SER A 851 -6.79 -27.05 -14.35
N GLY A 852 -7.67 -28.02 -14.56
CA GLY A 852 -7.62 -29.34 -13.93
C GLY A 852 -8.74 -30.22 -14.48
N PRO A 853 -8.64 -31.55 -14.33
CA PRO A 853 -9.65 -32.47 -14.85
C PRO A 853 -11.01 -32.25 -14.18
N ALA A 854 -12.08 -32.44 -14.95
CA ALA A 854 -13.44 -32.55 -14.43
C ALA A 854 -13.71 -33.97 -13.93
N GLY A 855 -14.69 -34.10 -13.02
CA GLY A 855 -15.05 -35.34 -12.36
C GLY A 855 -14.65 -35.37 -10.88
N LEU A 856 -15.32 -36.23 -10.10
CA LEU A 856 -14.93 -36.50 -8.72
C LEU A 856 -13.60 -37.27 -8.70
N PRO A 857 -12.79 -37.10 -7.63
CA PRO A 857 -11.61 -37.93 -7.40
C PRO A 857 -11.90 -39.42 -7.61
N PRO A 858 -11.07 -40.18 -8.36
CA PRO A 858 -11.35 -41.59 -8.69
C PRO A 858 -11.58 -42.51 -7.48
N ARG A 859 -11.03 -42.14 -6.32
CA ARG A 859 -11.17 -42.88 -5.06
C ARG A 859 -12.53 -42.69 -4.39
N LEU A 860 -13.28 -41.66 -4.76
CA LEU A 860 -14.69 -41.50 -4.40
C LEU A 860 -15.54 -42.42 -5.30
N SER A 861 -15.40 -43.74 -5.12
CA SER A 861 -16.12 -44.76 -5.90
C SER A 861 -17.56 -44.97 -5.38
N PRO A 862 -18.49 -45.48 -6.23
CA PRO A 862 -19.84 -45.84 -5.79
C PRO A 862 -19.85 -46.92 -4.69
N GLY A 863 -20.88 -46.92 -3.82
CA GLY A 863 -21.14 -47.99 -2.84
C GLY A 863 -20.49 -47.84 -1.45
N ASN A 864 -19.88 -46.68 -1.16
CA ASN A 864 -19.25 -46.42 0.15
C ASN A 864 -20.25 -46.05 1.26
N ASP A 865 -19.89 -46.40 2.51
CA ASP A 865 -20.65 -46.20 3.76
C ASP A 865 -20.84 -44.73 4.19
N LYS A 866 -19.93 -43.85 3.77
CA LYS A 866 -19.95 -42.41 4.07
C LYS A 866 -19.84 -41.53 2.83
N CYS A 867 -20.34 -40.30 2.92
CA CYS A 867 -20.48 -39.37 1.80
C CYS A 867 -19.15 -38.99 1.11
N LEU A 868 -18.08 -38.77 1.88
CA LEU A 868 -16.76 -38.33 1.41
C LEU A 868 -15.69 -39.42 1.49
N ARG A 869 -16.07 -40.68 1.74
CA ARG A 869 -15.13 -41.82 1.76
C ARG A 869 -14.32 -41.89 0.47
N GLY A 870 -12.99 -41.81 0.60
CA GLY A 870 -12.04 -41.80 -0.50
C GLY A 870 -11.46 -40.42 -0.85
N LEU A 871 -12.02 -39.33 -0.29
CA LEU A 871 -11.46 -37.99 -0.40
C LEU A 871 -10.22 -37.85 0.48
N ARG A 872 -9.10 -37.37 -0.08
CA ARG A 872 -7.83 -37.17 0.63
C ARG A 872 -7.59 -35.70 0.93
N VAL A 873 -7.31 -35.38 2.18
CA VAL A 873 -7.12 -34.00 2.65
C VAL A 873 -5.79 -33.87 3.37
N VAL A 874 -4.96 -32.93 2.94
CA VAL A 874 -3.81 -32.45 3.72
C VAL A 874 -4.24 -31.18 4.43
N GLU A 875 -4.11 -31.15 5.74
CA GLU A 875 -4.47 -29.99 6.55
C GLU A 875 -3.25 -29.46 7.31
N MET A 876 -2.93 -28.19 7.13
CA MET A 876 -1.91 -27.45 7.86
C MET A 876 -2.55 -26.32 8.66
N SER A 877 -2.98 -26.64 9.88
CA SER A 877 -3.83 -25.74 10.67
C SER A 877 -3.57 -25.85 12.17
N ARG A 878 -4.12 -24.91 12.96
CA ARG A 878 -4.05 -24.87 14.42
C ARG A 878 -5.32 -24.25 15.01
N VAL A 879 -5.53 -24.41 16.32
CA VAL A 879 -6.59 -23.75 17.11
C VAL A 879 -7.98 -24.37 16.85
N ILE A 880 -8.97 -23.64 16.33
CA ILE A 880 -10.36 -24.12 16.22
C ILE A 880 -10.84 -24.12 14.76
N ALA A 881 -10.91 -22.95 14.11
CA ALA A 881 -11.66 -22.79 12.86
C ALA A 881 -11.21 -23.71 11.70
N ALA A 882 -9.93 -23.69 11.34
CA ALA A 882 -9.43 -24.57 10.29
C ALA A 882 -9.39 -26.06 10.71
N PRO A 883 -8.99 -26.42 11.95
CA PRO A 883 -9.15 -27.78 12.44
C PRO A 883 -10.59 -28.31 12.39
N LEU A 884 -11.58 -27.48 12.67
CA LEU A 884 -12.97 -27.88 12.58
C LEU A 884 -13.36 -28.25 11.15
N ALA A 885 -12.86 -27.53 10.13
CA ALA A 885 -13.15 -27.85 8.74
C ALA A 885 -12.72 -29.28 8.37
N GLY A 886 -11.50 -29.70 8.72
CA GLY A 886 -11.08 -31.08 8.48
C GLY A 886 -11.80 -32.10 9.35
N LYS A 887 -12.14 -31.76 10.60
CA LYS A 887 -12.96 -32.63 11.47
C LYS A 887 -14.34 -32.88 10.83
N THR A 888 -14.96 -31.85 10.23
CA THR A 888 -16.23 -31.97 9.52
C THR A 888 -16.10 -32.85 8.27
N LEU A 889 -15.05 -32.67 7.46
CA LEU A 889 -14.81 -33.54 6.29
C LEU A 889 -14.59 -35.00 6.71
N ALA A 890 -13.86 -35.24 7.81
CA ALA A 890 -13.63 -36.57 8.36
C ALA A 890 -14.90 -37.22 8.95
N ALA A 891 -15.82 -36.44 9.53
CA ALA A 891 -17.12 -36.94 10.00
C ALA A 891 -17.95 -37.56 8.86
N HIS A 892 -17.74 -37.07 7.64
CA HIS A 892 -18.33 -37.62 6.42
C HIS A 892 -17.41 -38.62 5.69
N GLY A 893 -16.29 -39.05 6.29
CA GLY A 893 -15.45 -40.15 5.82
C GLY A 893 -14.20 -39.77 5.02
N ALA A 894 -13.86 -38.49 4.88
CA ALA A 894 -12.60 -38.08 4.25
C ALA A 894 -11.38 -38.59 5.06
N ASP A 895 -10.31 -38.98 4.36
CA ASP A 895 -9.01 -39.29 4.98
C ASP A 895 -8.21 -37.99 5.14
N VAL A 896 -8.14 -37.51 6.39
CA VAL A 896 -7.51 -36.23 6.72
C VAL A 896 -6.19 -36.46 7.42
N ILE A 897 -5.10 -36.06 6.76
CA ILE A 897 -3.77 -35.98 7.36
C ILE A 897 -3.58 -34.55 7.87
N TRP A 898 -3.57 -34.40 9.19
CA TRP A 898 -3.26 -33.15 9.88
C TRP A 898 -1.75 -33.05 10.10
N VAL A 899 -1.13 -32.19 9.31
CA VAL A 899 0.31 -31.92 9.35
C VAL A 899 0.59 -30.83 10.39
N THR A 900 1.29 -31.25 11.44
CA THR A 900 1.82 -30.39 12.51
C THR A 900 3.34 -30.24 12.36
N SER A 901 3.99 -29.49 13.25
CA SER A 901 5.45 -29.31 13.25
C SER A 901 6.03 -29.74 14.59
N PRO A 902 7.19 -30.43 14.61
CA PRO A 902 7.86 -30.77 15.87
C PRO A 902 8.36 -29.53 16.63
N GLY A 903 8.51 -28.39 15.97
CA GLY A 903 8.90 -27.11 16.57
C GLY A 903 7.75 -26.27 17.12
N LEU A 904 6.50 -26.77 17.07
CA LEU A 904 5.32 -26.05 17.55
C LEU A 904 4.66 -26.80 18.72
N PRO A 905 4.13 -26.09 19.74
CA PRO A 905 3.55 -26.76 20.91
C PRO A 905 2.22 -27.45 20.60
N ASP A 906 1.93 -28.53 21.30
CA ASP A 906 0.60 -29.15 21.38
C ASP A 906 -0.40 -28.25 22.13
N LEU A 907 -1.67 -28.28 21.74
CA LEU A 907 -2.77 -27.54 22.37
C LEU A 907 -3.79 -28.53 22.94
N PRO A 908 -3.53 -29.14 24.10
CA PRO A 908 -4.29 -30.30 24.58
C PRO A 908 -5.78 -30.02 24.84
N THR A 909 -6.21 -28.77 25.10
CA THR A 909 -7.64 -28.45 25.18
C THR A 909 -8.34 -28.57 23.83
N MET A 910 -7.70 -28.16 22.75
CA MET A 910 -8.33 -28.05 21.42
C MET A 910 -8.01 -29.26 20.55
N ASP A 911 -6.75 -29.69 20.52
CA ASP A 911 -6.25 -30.73 19.62
C ASP A 911 -6.91 -32.10 19.89
N ARG A 912 -7.43 -32.32 21.11
CA ARG A 912 -8.13 -33.55 21.47
C ARG A 912 -9.52 -33.62 20.85
N ASP A 913 -10.30 -32.55 20.86
CA ASP A 913 -11.60 -32.56 20.18
C ASP A 913 -11.45 -32.40 18.66
N PHE A 914 -10.59 -31.51 18.18
CA PHE A 914 -10.42 -31.26 16.73
C PHE A 914 -9.54 -32.29 16.01
N GLY A 915 -8.84 -33.16 16.74
CA GLY A 915 -8.13 -34.32 16.18
C GLY A 915 -9.05 -35.50 15.84
N ARG A 916 -10.33 -35.47 16.24
CA ARG A 916 -11.29 -36.55 15.94
C ARG A 916 -11.47 -36.68 14.42
N GLY A 917 -11.28 -37.89 13.93
CA GLY A 917 -11.35 -38.25 12.51
C GLY A 917 -10.05 -38.07 11.73
N LYS A 918 -8.97 -37.59 12.36
CA LYS A 918 -7.74 -37.22 11.65
C LYS A 918 -6.55 -38.06 12.06
N ARG A 919 -5.63 -38.24 11.12
CA ARG A 919 -4.30 -38.80 11.37
C ARG A 919 -3.31 -37.65 11.50
N THR A 920 -2.45 -37.68 12.52
CA THR A 920 -1.56 -36.57 12.86
C THR A 920 -0.11 -36.92 12.56
N VAL A 921 0.53 -36.11 11.72
CA VAL A 921 1.94 -36.26 11.33
C VAL A 921 2.72 -35.02 11.71
N GLN A 922 4.03 -35.16 11.92
CA GLN A 922 4.93 -34.03 12.16
C GLN A 922 5.88 -33.88 10.98
N ILE A 923 5.85 -32.71 10.34
CA ILE A 923 6.71 -32.36 9.20
C ILE A 923 7.28 -30.97 9.47
N ASP A 924 8.61 -30.84 9.53
CA ASP A 924 9.26 -29.53 9.61
C ASP A 924 9.54 -28.99 8.21
N ILE A 925 8.69 -28.07 7.74
CA ILE A 925 8.84 -27.44 6.42
C ILE A 925 10.07 -26.50 6.32
N ASN A 926 10.87 -26.32 7.37
CA ASN A 926 12.18 -25.69 7.26
C ASN A 926 13.28 -26.69 6.90
N ASN A 927 13.02 -27.99 7.04
CA ASN A 927 13.89 -29.06 6.58
C ASN A 927 13.55 -29.47 5.14
N THR A 928 14.56 -29.57 4.29
CA THR A 928 14.39 -29.85 2.85
C THR A 928 13.76 -31.23 2.58
N GLU A 929 14.12 -32.26 3.34
CA GLU A 929 13.58 -33.62 3.18
C GLU A 929 12.09 -33.66 3.57
N ASP A 930 11.75 -33.02 4.68
CA ASP A 930 10.37 -32.92 5.15
C ASP A 930 9.49 -32.07 4.22
N ARG A 931 10.04 -31.01 3.63
CA ARG A 931 9.36 -30.29 2.53
C ARG A 931 9.05 -31.21 1.36
N GLN A 932 9.96 -32.12 1.01
CA GLN A 932 9.71 -33.08 -0.07
C GLN A 932 8.62 -34.07 0.31
N LYS A 933 8.60 -34.58 1.56
CA LYS A 933 7.52 -35.45 2.06
C LYS A 933 6.16 -34.78 1.95
N LEU A 934 6.07 -33.50 2.35
CA LEU A 934 4.83 -32.73 2.19
C LEU A 934 4.44 -32.56 0.71
N ARG A 935 5.40 -32.31 -0.19
CA ARG A 935 5.12 -32.24 -1.64
C ARG A 935 4.56 -33.56 -2.17
N GLU A 936 5.09 -34.70 -1.74
CA GLU A 936 4.56 -36.01 -2.16
C GLU A 936 3.13 -36.26 -1.67
N LEU A 937 2.81 -35.86 -0.44
CA LEU A 937 1.43 -35.88 0.05
C LEU A 937 0.52 -34.99 -0.81
N ILE A 938 0.95 -33.76 -1.11
CA ILE A 938 0.16 -32.79 -1.88
C ILE A 938 -0.10 -33.27 -3.31
N LYS A 939 0.86 -33.94 -3.96
CA LYS A 939 0.69 -34.50 -5.31
C LYS A 939 -0.46 -35.50 -5.43
N SER A 940 -0.90 -36.08 -4.31
CA SER A 940 -1.86 -37.17 -4.29
C SER A 940 -3.08 -36.92 -3.39
N CYS A 941 -3.21 -35.71 -2.83
CA CYS A 941 -4.41 -35.27 -2.13
C CYS A 941 -5.41 -34.61 -3.09
N ASP A 942 -6.64 -34.44 -2.63
CA ASP A 942 -7.71 -33.76 -3.37
C ASP A 942 -7.93 -32.34 -2.83
N VAL A 943 -7.65 -32.15 -1.53
CA VAL A 943 -7.81 -30.87 -0.82
C VAL A 943 -6.56 -30.56 -0.02
N PHE A 944 -6.13 -29.30 -0.06
CA PHE A 944 -5.14 -28.73 0.84
C PHE A 944 -5.78 -27.61 1.67
N ILE A 945 -5.83 -27.75 2.99
CA ILE A 945 -6.39 -26.74 3.91
C ILE A 945 -5.26 -26.08 4.68
N GLN A 946 -5.28 -24.75 4.78
CA GLN A 946 -4.35 -24.00 5.61
C GLN A 946 -5.06 -23.00 6.52
N GLY A 947 -4.59 -22.90 7.78
CA GLY A 947 -5.11 -21.97 8.78
C GLY A 947 -4.11 -20.92 9.27
N PHE A 948 -3.08 -20.64 8.49
CA PHE A 948 -2.08 -19.62 8.79
C PHE A 948 -2.43 -18.27 8.15
N ARG A 949 -1.72 -17.22 8.58
CA ARG A 949 -1.87 -15.89 7.98
C ARG A 949 -1.64 -15.95 6.47
N PRO A 950 -2.47 -15.26 5.66
CA PRO A 950 -2.22 -15.04 4.24
C PRO A 950 -0.74 -14.74 3.96
N GLY A 951 -0.17 -15.41 2.96
CA GLY A 951 1.25 -15.30 2.59
C GLY A 951 2.22 -16.19 3.39
N SER A 952 1.84 -16.72 4.56
CA SER A 952 2.80 -17.41 5.45
C SER A 952 3.34 -18.73 4.88
N LEU A 953 2.46 -19.59 4.32
CA LEU A 953 2.89 -20.81 3.64
C LEU A 953 3.38 -20.55 2.20
N ALA A 954 2.87 -19.51 1.55
CA ALA A 954 3.33 -19.07 0.22
C ALA A 954 4.82 -18.70 0.25
N ALA A 955 5.27 -17.96 1.29
CA ALA A 955 6.68 -17.66 1.51
C ALA A 955 7.58 -18.90 1.73
N LYS A 956 6.99 -20.08 1.94
CA LYS A 956 7.68 -21.38 2.07
C LYS A 956 7.52 -22.28 0.83
N GLY A 957 6.85 -21.78 -0.22
CA GLY A 957 6.61 -22.47 -1.50
C GLY A 957 5.42 -23.41 -1.50
N PHE A 958 4.43 -23.16 -0.63
CA PHE A 958 3.17 -23.91 -0.51
C PHE A 958 1.95 -22.97 -0.61
N GLY A 959 2.03 -21.93 -1.46
CA GLY A 959 0.90 -21.05 -1.75
C GLY A 959 -0.10 -21.69 -2.72
N PRO A 960 -1.25 -21.04 -2.97
CA PRO A 960 -2.30 -21.59 -3.83
C PRO A 960 -1.79 -21.93 -5.24
N ASP A 961 -1.00 -21.04 -5.84
CA ASP A 961 -0.51 -21.22 -7.20
C ASP A 961 0.57 -22.32 -7.28
N GLU A 962 1.48 -22.38 -6.30
CA GLU A 962 2.49 -23.44 -6.24
C GLU A 962 1.86 -24.82 -6.01
N VAL A 963 0.84 -24.89 -5.14
CA VAL A 963 0.13 -26.14 -4.84
C VAL A 963 -0.74 -26.59 -6.02
N ALA A 964 -1.44 -25.66 -6.69
CA ALA A 964 -2.19 -25.97 -7.91
C ALA A 964 -1.29 -26.39 -9.08
N SER A 965 -0.09 -25.82 -9.18
CA SER A 965 0.91 -26.23 -10.17
C SER A 965 1.45 -27.63 -9.88
N LEU A 966 1.60 -27.99 -8.59
CA LEU A 966 2.05 -29.31 -8.16
C LEU A 966 0.99 -30.39 -8.35
N ASN A 967 -0.28 -30.05 -8.18
CA ASN A 967 -1.42 -30.97 -8.31
C ASN A 967 -2.62 -30.28 -9.01
N PRO A 968 -2.70 -30.34 -10.35
CA PRO A 968 -3.82 -29.78 -11.11
C PRO A 968 -5.15 -30.46 -10.77
N GLY A 969 -6.16 -29.67 -10.41
CA GLY A 969 -7.43 -30.16 -9.84
C GLY A 969 -7.51 -30.04 -8.32
N ILE A 970 -6.48 -29.55 -7.62
CA ILE A 970 -6.56 -29.42 -6.16
C ILE A 970 -7.52 -28.31 -5.71
N ILE A 971 -8.17 -28.53 -4.57
CA ILE A 971 -8.93 -27.51 -3.84
C ILE A 971 -8.08 -26.96 -2.70
N TYR A 972 -7.79 -25.67 -2.72
CA TYR A 972 -6.99 -24.97 -1.72
C TYR A 972 -7.89 -24.17 -0.77
N GLY A 973 -8.09 -24.65 0.45
CA GLY A 973 -8.87 -24.00 1.49
C GLY A 973 -8.02 -23.09 2.38
N CYS A 974 -8.43 -21.84 2.55
CA CYS A 974 -7.78 -20.82 3.38
C CYS A 974 -8.70 -20.36 4.51
N MET A 975 -8.24 -20.50 5.75
CA MET A 975 -8.82 -19.83 6.91
C MET A 975 -7.92 -18.68 7.35
N SER A 976 -8.50 -17.51 7.62
CA SER A 976 -7.79 -16.34 8.16
C SER A 976 -8.64 -15.55 9.15
N ALA A 977 -8.03 -14.65 9.92
CA ALA A 977 -8.80 -13.81 10.84
C ALA A 977 -9.60 -12.71 10.11
N PHE A 978 -8.96 -11.98 9.19
CA PHE A 978 -9.52 -10.75 8.60
C PHE A 978 -9.78 -10.83 7.09
N GLY A 979 -9.56 -11.99 6.47
CA GLY A 979 -9.71 -12.18 5.03
C GLY A 979 -8.41 -11.93 4.25
N PRO A 980 -8.37 -12.29 2.96
CA PRO A 980 -7.15 -12.20 2.15
C PRO A 980 -6.86 -10.79 1.62
N LYS A 981 -7.74 -9.81 1.87
CA LYS A 981 -7.65 -8.43 1.37
C LYS A 981 -7.56 -7.42 2.52
N GLY A 982 -7.02 -6.24 2.22
CA GLY A 982 -6.98 -5.10 3.14
C GLY A 982 -5.75 -5.04 4.06
N PRO A 983 -5.60 -3.93 4.81
CA PRO A 983 -4.41 -3.68 5.61
C PRO A 983 -4.22 -4.64 6.79
N TRP A 984 -5.23 -5.43 7.15
CA TRP A 984 -5.16 -6.37 8.27
C TRP A 984 -5.06 -7.83 7.80
N ALA A 985 -4.95 -8.09 6.50
CA ALA A 985 -4.89 -9.44 5.94
C ALA A 985 -3.79 -10.30 6.58
N GLU A 986 -2.63 -9.72 6.90
CA GLU A 986 -1.49 -10.41 7.49
C GLU A 986 -1.46 -10.37 9.04
N ARG A 987 -2.48 -9.80 9.69
CA ARG A 987 -2.51 -9.72 11.15
C ARG A 987 -2.87 -11.07 11.79
N ARG A 988 -2.39 -11.28 13.03
CA ARG A 988 -2.84 -12.41 13.87
C ARG A 988 -4.23 -12.10 14.38
N GLY A 989 -5.09 -13.10 14.42
CA GLY A 989 -6.40 -12.95 15.04
C GLY A 989 -6.89 -14.28 15.57
N TYR A 990 -7.80 -14.14 16.52
CA TYR A 990 -8.54 -15.20 17.19
C TYR A 990 -9.98 -14.71 17.29
N ASP A 991 -10.95 -15.60 17.40
CA ASP A 991 -12.36 -15.25 17.44
C ASP A 991 -12.63 -14.14 18.48
N SER A 992 -12.23 -14.33 19.73
CA SER A 992 -12.38 -13.29 20.78
C SER A 992 -11.78 -11.92 20.43
N LEU A 993 -10.69 -11.86 19.65
CA LEU A 993 -10.09 -10.61 19.20
C LEU A 993 -10.89 -9.98 18.07
N VAL A 994 -11.39 -10.79 17.13
CA VAL A 994 -12.29 -10.33 16.07
C VAL A 994 -13.59 -9.80 16.66
N GLN A 995 -14.19 -10.48 17.63
CA GLN A 995 -15.36 -9.95 18.35
C GLN A 995 -15.08 -8.60 19.03
N THR A 996 -13.87 -8.44 19.59
CA THR A 996 -13.45 -7.22 20.30
C THR A 996 -13.24 -6.05 19.35
N CYS A 997 -12.49 -6.24 18.27
CA CYS A 997 -12.16 -5.15 17.36
C CYS A 997 -13.30 -4.81 16.38
N SER A 998 -14.27 -5.71 16.21
CA SER A 998 -15.35 -5.54 15.22
C SER A 998 -16.59 -4.82 15.73
N GLY A 999 -16.72 -4.55 17.03
CA GLY A 999 -17.96 -4.00 17.59
C GLY A 999 -18.87 -5.02 18.27
N MET A 1000 -18.70 -6.32 18.03
CA MET A 1000 -19.63 -7.33 18.55
C MET A 1000 -19.72 -7.30 20.08
N ASN A 1001 -18.58 -7.26 20.79
CA ASN A 1001 -18.64 -7.30 22.25
C ASN A 1001 -19.27 -6.04 22.87
N VAL A 1002 -19.10 -4.87 22.24
CA VAL A 1002 -19.78 -3.65 22.68
C VAL A 1002 -21.28 -3.78 22.46
N SER A 1003 -21.71 -4.21 21.26
CA SER A 1003 -23.13 -4.40 20.95
C SER A 1003 -23.80 -5.42 21.89
N GLU A 1004 -23.12 -6.53 22.18
CA GLU A 1004 -23.62 -7.56 23.11
C GLU A 1004 -23.84 -7.01 24.51
N ALA A 1005 -22.92 -6.17 25.01
CA ALA A 1005 -23.01 -5.54 26.32
C ALA A 1005 -24.14 -4.50 26.38
N GLU A 1006 -24.30 -3.70 25.32
CA GLU A 1006 -25.40 -2.73 25.17
C GLU A 1006 -26.77 -3.42 25.25
N HIS A 1007 -26.95 -4.56 24.56
CA HIS A 1007 -28.19 -5.33 24.58
C HIS A 1007 -28.45 -5.99 25.95
N PHE A 1008 -27.42 -6.48 26.63
CA PHE A 1008 -27.56 -7.05 27.97
C PHE A 1008 -27.98 -5.99 29.00
N GLY A 1009 -27.51 -4.74 28.82
CA GLY A 1009 -27.99 -3.57 29.56
C GLY A 1009 -27.62 -3.56 31.04
N ALA A 1010 -26.48 -4.17 31.41
CA ALA A 1010 -25.96 -4.18 32.79
C ALA A 1010 -24.81 -3.18 33.04
N GLY A 1011 -24.54 -2.28 32.08
CA GLY A 1011 -23.46 -1.28 32.19
C GLY A 1011 -22.05 -1.83 31.94
N GLU A 1012 -21.94 -3.05 31.41
CA GLU A 1012 -20.68 -3.63 30.96
C GLU A 1012 -20.15 -2.88 29.71
N VAL A 1013 -18.83 -2.75 29.58
CA VAL A 1013 -18.23 -2.12 28.39
C VAL A 1013 -18.13 -3.08 27.20
N ALA A 1014 -18.11 -4.38 27.47
CA ALA A 1014 -17.96 -5.44 26.48
C ALA A 1014 -18.39 -6.78 27.07
N ARG A 1015 -19.13 -7.57 26.30
CA ARG A 1015 -19.59 -8.91 26.66
C ARG A 1015 -19.20 -9.92 25.57
N PRO A 1016 -18.44 -10.98 25.89
CA PRO A 1016 -18.13 -12.03 24.93
C PRO A 1016 -19.37 -12.87 24.61
N THR A 1017 -19.44 -13.43 23.40
CA THR A 1017 -20.45 -14.45 23.08
C THR A 1017 -20.22 -15.73 23.92
N PRO A 1018 -21.26 -16.55 24.16
CA PRO A 1018 -21.16 -17.76 25.01
C PRO A 1018 -20.23 -18.85 24.45
N CYS A 1019 -19.86 -18.78 23.17
CA CYS A 1019 -18.92 -19.69 22.51
C CYS A 1019 -18.00 -18.94 21.52
N GLN A 1020 -17.01 -19.64 20.95
CA GLN A 1020 -16.22 -19.13 19.82
C GLN A 1020 -17.03 -19.30 18.52
N ALA A 1021 -18.11 -18.52 18.40
CA ALA A 1021 -19.09 -18.66 17.32
C ALA A 1021 -18.51 -18.40 15.93
N LEU A 1022 -17.52 -17.51 15.81
CA LEU A 1022 -16.86 -17.16 14.55
C LEU A 1022 -15.91 -18.27 14.11
N ASP A 1023 -15.17 -18.88 15.05
CA ASP A 1023 -14.30 -20.01 14.75
C ASP A 1023 -15.13 -21.22 14.31
N HIS A 1024 -16.19 -21.55 15.05
CA HIS A 1024 -17.05 -22.69 14.72
C HIS A 1024 -17.76 -22.50 13.39
N ALA A 1025 -18.44 -21.35 13.19
CA ALA A 1025 -19.07 -21.04 11.92
C ALA A 1025 -18.05 -21.03 10.77
N GLY A 1026 -16.89 -20.39 10.98
CA GLY A 1026 -15.82 -20.35 9.99
C GLY A 1026 -15.37 -21.74 9.55
N GLY A 1027 -15.20 -22.69 10.49
CA GLY A 1027 -14.81 -24.06 10.17
C GLY A 1027 -15.84 -24.80 9.32
N TYR A 1028 -17.12 -24.75 9.70
CA TYR A 1028 -18.18 -25.35 8.87
C TYR A 1028 -18.31 -24.67 7.51
N LEU A 1029 -18.21 -23.33 7.45
CA LEU A 1029 -18.21 -22.57 6.20
C LEU A 1029 -17.04 -22.94 5.28
N LEU A 1030 -15.85 -23.18 5.82
CA LEU A 1030 -14.70 -23.61 5.04
C LEU A 1030 -14.89 -25.03 4.52
N ALA A 1031 -15.39 -25.96 5.33
CA ALA A 1031 -15.73 -27.32 4.87
C ALA A 1031 -16.81 -27.28 3.77
N SER A 1032 -17.84 -26.46 3.94
CA SER A 1032 -18.86 -26.22 2.92
C SER A 1032 -18.26 -25.63 1.64
N GLY A 1033 -17.41 -24.61 1.74
CA GLY A 1033 -16.74 -24.04 0.57
C GLY A 1033 -15.86 -25.05 -0.17
N VAL A 1034 -15.15 -25.92 0.56
CA VAL A 1034 -14.37 -27.04 -0.01
C VAL A 1034 -15.28 -28.02 -0.75
N MET A 1035 -16.39 -28.44 -0.14
CA MET A 1035 -17.33 -29.37 -0.78
C MET A 1035 -18.06 -28.74 -1.98
N ALA A 1036 -18.38 -27.45 -1.92
CA ALA A 1036 -18.93 -26.71 -3.05
C ALA A 1036 -17.92 -26.59 -4.19
N ALA A 1037 -16.63 -26.37 -3.87
CA ALA A 1037 -15.55 -26.39 -4.84
C ALA A 1037 -15.35 -27.77 -5.45
N LEU A 1038 -15.48 -28.85 -4.67
CA LEU A 1038 -15.45 -30.23 -5.16
C LEU A 1038 -16.60 -30.54 -6.11
N TYR A 1039 -17.81 -30.05 -5.79
CA TYR A 1039 -18.96 -30.14 -6.69
C TYR A 1039 -18.74 -29.33 -7.99
N ARG A 1040 -18.21 -28.11 -7.91
CA ARG A 1040 -17.91 -27.33 -9.13
C ARG A 1040 -16.81 -27.99 -9.96
N GLN A 1041 -15.74 -28.45 -9.32
CA GLN A 1041 -14.68 -29.21 -9.98
C GLN A 1041 -15.23 -30.45 -10.68
N SER A 1042 -16.14 -31.19 -10.05
CA SER A 1042 -16.66 -32.43 -10.64
C SER A 1042 -17.46 -32.17 -11.92
N VAL A 1043 -18.08 -31.00 -12.06
CA VAL A 1043 -18.87 -30.59 -13.22
C VAL A 1043 -18.04 -29.82 -14.25
N GLU A 1044 -17.18 -28.90 -13.81
CA GLU A 1044 -16.51 -27.89 -14.64
C GLU A 1044 -15.00 -28.11 -14.80
N GLY A 1045 -14.40 -28.97 -13.96
CA GLY A 1045 -12.95 -29.11 -13.80
C GLY A 1045 -12.30 -27.87 -13.16
N GLY A 1046 -10.96 -27.85 -13.16
CA GLY A 1046 -10.17 -26.77 -12.57
C GLY A 1046 -9.66 -27.03 -11.14
N SER A 1047 -8.66 -26.26 -10.73
CA SER A 1047 -8.25 -26.10 -9.33
C SER A 1047 -8.98 -24.89 -8.74
N TYR A 1048 -9.40 -24.98 -7.49
CA TYR A 1048 -10.17 -23.93 -6.82
C TYR A 1048 -9.50 -23.47 -5.54
N ARG A 1049 -9.67 -22.21 -5.21
CA ARG A 1049 -9.33 -21.60 -3.92
C ARG A 1049 -10.61 -21.22 -3.21
N VAL A 1050 -10.69 -21.57 -1.93
CA VAL A 1050 -11.77 -21.23 -1.01
C VAL A 1050 -11.20 -20.37 0.09
N ASP A 1051 -11.67 -19.14 0.26
CA ASP A 1051 -11.28 -18.26 1.35
C ASP A 1051 -12.46 -18.04 2.30
N VAL A 1052 -12.24 -18.31 3.59
CA VAL A 1052 -13.14 -17.98 4.70
C VAL A 1052 -12.36 -17.19 5.73
N SER A 1053 -13.01 -16.24 6.39
CA SER A 1053 -12.41 -15.52 7.50
C SER A 1053 -13.33 -15.33 8.69
N LEU A 1054 -12.75 -15.24 9.88
CA LEU A 1054 -13.51 -14.97 11.11
C LEU A 1054 -14.25 -13.62 11.02
N ALA A 1055 -13.63 -12.60 10.41
CA ALA A 1055 -14.28 -11.32 10.19
C ALA A 1055 -15.42 -11.40 9.15
N GLY A 1056 -15.31 -12.28 8.15
CA GLY A 1056 -16.42 -12.59 7.24
C GLY A 1056 -17.58 -13.32 7.95
N ALA A 1057 -17.26 -14.32 8.78
CA ALA A 1057 -18.25 -15.01 9.62
C ALA A 1057 -18.93 -14.03 10.60
N MET A 1058 -18.17 -13.09 11.17
CA MET A 1058 -18.67 -12.02 12.02
C MET A 1058 -19.63 -11.10 11.26
N LYS A 1059 -19.24 -10.65 10.06
CA LYS A 1059 -20.08 -9.75 9.25
C LYS A 1059 -21.40 -10.42 8.88
N TYR A 1060 -21.33 -11.72 8.56
CA TYR A 1060 -22.52 -12.52 8.29
C TYR A 1060 -23.40 -12.67 9.54
N LEU A 1061 -22.84 -13.05 10.70
CA LEU A 1061 -23.59 -13.15 11.97
C LEU A 1061 -24.23 -11.81 12.36
N ARG A 1062 -23.48 -10.70 12.26
CA ARG A 1062 -24.01 -9.35 12.49
C ARG A 1062 -25.20 -9.06 11.58
N SER A 1063 -25.16 -9.46 10.32
CA SER A 1063 -26.25 -9.23 9.37
C SER A 1063 -27.53 -10.01 9.69
N LEU A 1064 -27.45 -11.12 10.44
CA LEU A 1064 -28.64 -11.88 10.91
C LEU A 1064 -29.48 -11.11 11.94
N GLY A 1065 -28.99 -9.97 12.42
CA GLY A 1065 -29.59 -9.16 13.47
C GLY A 1065 -29.39 -9.75 14.86
N GLN A 1066 -29.96 -9.06 15.84
CA GLN A 1066 -29.94 -9.43 17.25
C GLN A 1066 -31.38 -9.54 17.78
N TYR A 1067 -31.58 -10.35 18.82
CA TYR A 1067 -32.84 -10.43 19.54
C TYR A 1067 -33.15 -9.09 20.23
N SER A 1068 -34.42 -8.73 20.30
CA SER A 1068 -34.86 -7.46 20.89
C SER A 1068 -34.71 -7.46 22.41
N GLY A 1069 -34.02 -6.46 22.96
CA GLY A 1069 -33.85 -6.33 24.40
C GLY A 1069 -33.12 -7.54 25.01
N LYS A 1070 -33.65 -8.09 26.10
CA LYS A 1070 -32.99 -9.18 26.84
C LYS A 1070 -33.39 -10.60 26.42
N SER A 1071 -34.32 -10.77 25.49
CA SER A 1071 -34.90 -12.08 25.16
C SER A 1071 -33.87 -13.10 24.66
N GLY A 1072 -32.80 -12.64 23.98
CA GLY A 1072 -31.69 -13.50 23.57
C GLY A 1072 -30.90 -14.12 24.73
N PHE A 1073 -30.92 -13.50 25.90
CA PHE A 1073 -30.16 -13.94 27.09
C PHE A 1073 -30.96 -14.88 28.00
N GLU A 1074 -32.23 -15.14 27.69
CA GLU A 1074 -33.10 -16.02 28.50
C GLU A 1074 -32.91 -17.51 28.17
N ALA A 1075 -32.14 -17.84 27.13
CA ALA A 1075 -31.80 -19.21 26.79
C ALA A 1075 -30.84 -19.84 27.81
N GLU A 1076 -31.02 -21.14 28.03
CA GLU A 1076 -30.12 -21.97 28.84
C GLU A 1076 -28.72 -22.03 28.21
N ASP A 1077 -27.67 -22.00 29.05
CA ASP A 1077 -26.31 -22.27 28.62
C ASP A 1077 -25.90 -23.71 28.95
N PHE A 1078 -24.91 -24.22 28.22
CA PHE A 1078 -24.32 -25.54 28.44
C PHE A 1078 -22.88 -25.37 28.94
N GLU A 1079 -22.64 -25.57 30.24
CA GLU A 1079 -21.35 -25.29 30.86
C GLU A 1079 -20.50 -26.55 31.04
N SER A 1080 -21.13 -27.72 31.06
CA SER A 1080 -20.50 -28.99 31.37
C SER A 1080 -21.07 -30.15 30.57
N ALA A 1081 -20.33 -31.27 30.55
CA ALA A 1081 -20.75 -32.48 29.86
C ALA A 1081 -22.08 -33.06 30.39
N SER A 1082 -22.41 -32.86 31.68
CA SER A 1082 -23.66 -33.32 32.27
C SER A 1082 -24.90 -32.61 31.72
N ASP A 1083 -24.74 -31.40 31.19
CA ASP A 1083 -25.86 -30.61 30.63
C ASP A 1083 -26.30 -31.15 29.26
N VAL A 1084 -25.50 -32.03 28.66
CA VAL A 1084 -25.62 -32.45 27.24
C VAL A 1084 -25.45 -33.96 27.06
N GLU A 1085 -25.73 -34.77 28.08
CA GLU A 1085 -25.49 -36.22 28.12
C GLU A 1085 -26.05 -36.96 26.89
N GLU A 1086 -27.24 -36.57 26.43
CA GLU A 1086 -27.91 -37.12 25.24
C GLU A 1086 -27.09 -36.99 23.93
N PHE A 1087 -26.23 -35.97 23.85
CA PHE A 1087 -25.42 -35.66 22.67
C PHE A 1087 -24.01 -36.25 22.72
N LEU A 1088 -23.60 -36.87 23.82
CA LEU A 1088 -22.26 -37.45 23.99
C LEU A 1088 -22.16 -38.87 23.41
N GLU A 1089 -21.02 -39.19 22.82
CA GLU A 1089 -20.55 -40.56 22.57
C GLU A 1089 -19.28 -40.85 23.38
N THR A 1090 -19.10 -42.12 23.76
CA THR A 1090 -17.89 -42.60 24.44
C THR A 1090 -17.04 -43.39 23.47
N ARG A 1091 -15.75 -43.04 23.35
CA ARG A 1091 -14.77 -43.72 22.49
C ARG A 1091 -13.44 -43.85 23.21
N GLN A 1092 -12.70 -44.90 22.91
CA GLN A 1092 -11.31 -45.02 23.33
C GLN A 1092 -10.39 -44.23 22.39
N THR A 1093 -9.43 -43.50 22.97
CA THR A 1093 -8.48 -42.65 22.26
C THR A 1093 -7.05 -42.97 22.68
N GLY A 1094 -6.05 -42.40 22.00
CA GLY A 1094 -4.65 -42.49 22.43
C GLY A 1094 -4.35 -41.76 23.75
N PHE A 1095 -5.35 -41.10 24.35
CA PHE A 1095 -5.25 -40.40 25.63
C PHE A 1095 -6.18 -40.97 26.71
N GLY A 1096 -6.81 -42.12 26.46
CA GLY A 1096 -7.80 -42.72 27.36
C GLY A 1096 -9.23 -42.62 26.84
N GLU A 1097 -10.20 -42.88 27.73
CA GLU A 1097 -11.62 -42.85 27.41
C GLU A 1097 -12.09 -41.41 27.23
N MET A 1098 -12.63 -41.09 26.06
CA MET A 1098 -13.16 -39.76 25.74
C MET A 1098 -14.67 -39.84 25.57
N ARG A 1099 -15.39 -38.99 26.32
CA ARG A 1099 -16.81 -38.69 26.13
C ARG A 1099 -16.92 -37.33 25.45
N ALA A 1100 -17.46 -37.27 24.24
CA ALA A 1100 -17.47 -36.04 23.45
C ALA A 1100 -18.72 -35.92 22.57
N ILE A 1101 -19.05 -34.70 22.16
CA ILE A 1101 -20.25 -34.39 21.38
C ILE A 1101 -20.23 -35.14 20.04
N LYS A 1102 -21.33 -35.82 19.70
CA LYS A 1102 -21.54 -36.46 18.39
C LYS A 1102 -21.67 -35.39 17.29
N HIS A 1103 -21.44 -35.76 16.04
CA HIS A 1103 -21.78 -34.87 14.94
C HIS A 1103 -23.30 -34.73 14.84
N SER A 1104 -23.82 -33.51 14.73
CA SER A 1104 -25.28 -33.27 14.77
C SER A 1104 -26.02 -33.55 13.47
N VAL A 1105 -25.29 -33.80 12.37
CA VAL A 1105 -25.88 -34.18 11.08
C VAL A 1105 -26.21 -35.66 11.04
N SER A 1106 -27.40 -35.99 10.58
CA SER A 1106 -27.79 -37.32 10.13
C SER A 1106 -28.12 -37.28 8.63
N ILE A 1107 -27.63 -38.25 7.85
CA ILE A 1107 -27.91 -38.37 6.42
C ILE A 1107 -28.52 -39.74 6.16
N GLU A 1108 -29.67 -39.78 5.49
CA GLU A 1108 -30.33 -41.05 5.15
C GLU A 1108 -29.43 -41.92 4.27
N GLY A 1109 -29.20 -43.18 4.69
CA GLY A 1109 -28.40 -44.14 3.93
C GLY A 1109 -26.88 -43.93 3.98
N ALA A 1110 -26.35 -42.96 4.76
CA ALA A 1110 -24.92 -42.73 4.92
C ALA A 1110 -24.56 -42.49 6.41
N GLN A 1111 -23.43 -43.03 6.87
CA GLN A 1111 -22.98 -42.84 8.24
C GLN A 1111 -22.32 -41.47 8.44
N THR A 1112 -22.55 -40.86 9.59
CA THR A 1112 -21.88 -39.62 10.04
C THR A 1112 -21.19 -39.87 11.38
N SER A 1113 -19.89 -40.10 11.35
CA SER A 1113 -19.08 -40.38 12.54
C SER A 1113 -17.60 -40.25 12.20
N TRP A 1114 -16.76 -40.19 13.23
CA TRP A 1114 -15.30 -40.20 13.06
C TRP A 1114 -14.75 -41.61 13.23
N ASP A 1115 -13.94 -42.07 12.26
CA ASP A 1115 -13.36 -43.42 12.31
C ASP A 1115 -12.03 -43.49 13.07
N VAL A 1116 -11.25 -42.41 12.97
CA VAL A 1116 -9.95 -42.28 13.66
C VAL A 1116 -10.14 -41.46 14.92
N MET A 1117 -9.66 -41.96 16.05
CA MET A 1117 -9.72 -41.24 17.32
C MET A 1117 -8.39 -40.52 17.61
N PRO A 1118 -8.43 -39.39 18.32
CA PRO A 1118 -7.24 -38.59 18.63
C PRO A 1118 -6.17 -39.41 19.35
N LYS A 1119 -4.90 -39.13 19.04
CA LYS A 1119 -3.73 -39.69 19.71
C LYS A 1119 -2.59 -38.64 19.74
N PRO A 1120 -1.48 -38.85 20.46
CA PRO A 1120 -0.38 -37.88 20.52
C PRO A 1120 0.07 -37.41 19.14
N LEU A 1121 0.33 -36.10 18.99
CA LEU A 1121 0.73 -35.51 17.70
C LEU A 1121 1.97 -36.24 17.13
N GLY A 1122 1.92 -36.60 15.85
CA GLY A 1122 3.02 -37.30 15.18
C GLY A 1122 3.01 -38.81 15.35
N SER A 1123 1.94 -39.40 15.92
CA SER A 1123 1.80 -40.85 16.09
C SER A 1123 1.37 -41.59 14.82
N ASP A 1124 1.14 -40.90 13.69
CA ASP A 1124 0.81 -41.49 12.40
C ASP A 1124 1.97 -41.38 11.40
N GLN A 1125 1.95 -42.24 10.39
CA GLN A 1125 2.84 -42.15 9.23
C GLN A 1125 2.25 -41.22 8.17
N ALA A 1126 3.14 -40.54 7.43
CA ALA A 1126 2.80 -39.65 6.32
C ALA A 1126 2.46 -40.42 5.03
N GLU A 1127 1.45 -41.30 5.11
CA GLU A 1127 0.96 -42.14 4.00
C GLU A 1127 -0.57 -42.15 3.93
N TRP A 1128 -1.16 -42.42 2.77
CA TRP A 1128 -2.63 -42.49 2.62
C TRP A 1128 -3.18 -43.88 3.00
N LEU A 1129 -4.43 -43.92 3.45
CA LEU A 1129 -5.17 -45.17 3.66
C LEU A 1129 -5.57 -45.86 2.34
#